data_AF-A0A0L1J1P0-F1
#
_entry.id   AF-A0A0L1J1P0-F1
#
_cell.length_a   1.000
_cell.length_b   1.000
_cell.length_c   1.000
_cell.angle_alpha   90.00
_cell.angle_beta   90.00
_cell.angle_gamma   90.00
#
_symmetry.space_group_name_H-M   'P 1'
#
loop_
_entity.id
_entity.type
_entity.pdbx_description
1 polymer ?
#
loop_
_entity_poly.entity_id
_entity_poly.type
_entity_poly.pdbx_seq_one_letter_code
_entity_poly.pdbx_strand_id
1 'polypeptide(L)'
;MSKGNSEHSSFKLEENESAAVPKPPLLQRWKAHMKKWWWLYLIGLGCVVLVTVLPIAYVGVPRFANDRINKYDFDFDGLSITNPTPNSFHIRQSQQFHVGMGSGHLSEFDASMHYAGSDTPFAVLPFPRIDFGNDAHLEIDQDLELSCVSCFSKLAEDAVRSDEISVQITGKPTLKVQALPTAHLDIHKTVALPGLNVDEFMKRDDAFNVTKLDLIDPPKGGYNVNATLVLNTPTTISVEMGAVSFNLTIDDSELGYIDIPDMTLRNGTSTLVALGNLDIKLLIRKGLWESSNSNYGKVTIGIHGNRSVYNGEEIPYFTAAVKAISASTTIDLFDYVSDFLGGLPEAISTMDILLRESSFGRLLNFITNGRTFPHRDLDIPKEEETTSSSSSTCHGAARYKLVGFNGPEDADMPRNWPTLTKTIVMVDVMLLNFSFYAASAIFTPSIPGIEEVFGATTAEGTLGLSLFVIAYGIGPLILSPVSNLPSIGRTPVYVLGSLAFCLFNIGTALAKNVHTILILRFFGGFIGSAPISVGGATLMEVYGPAEIPYAIALYAVSGVCGPILGPILGTLVIERWETWTATLWLLSGVTAFTTVFIFFLLPETLYSNILLRRAQRLRDQTGNPIYQSQADIDTPESNLATRIVKQTMDDFKLACMDPVILFVNMHTMLIYGILYLWFEFFPFVFDGIYHFTALQQGLAFFGILAGAVVSVIVYLLWLYFSYQPRVAKPEAIVEPEARLVPGQVGAICIPVCLFIFAWTSRESVHWIVPIIGTAFFAPGFYLTFQSILNYLAESYPRYVASVFAGNTFFRSSFGGALPLAAPRMLQSLGIGWASSTLGFISIAMVPLPFILERYGKRLRSWSKYAN
;
A
#
# COMPACT_ATOMS: atom_id res chain seq x y z
N MET A 1 43.05 62.81 -84.69
CA MET A 1 43.85 61.58 -84.49
C MET A 1 42.91 60.56 -83.84
N SER A 2 42.17 59.76 -84.62
CA SER A 2 42.51 58.38 -85.06
C SER A 2 42.87 57.47 -83.87
N LYS A 3 42.27 56.31 -83.59
CA LYS A 3 41.22 55.38 -84.10
C LYS A 3 41.15 54.30 -82.98
N GLY A 4 40.11 53.55 -82.64
CA GLY A 4 38.74 53.33 -83.11
C GLY A 4 37.92 52.73 -81.93
N ASN A 5 36.60 52.97 -81.88
CA ASN A 5 35.50 52.05 -82.23
C ASN A 5 35.54 50.71 -81.46
N SER A 6 34.48 50.16 -80.88
CA SER A 6 33.01 50.34 -80.81
C SER A 6 32.56 49.11 -79.98
N GLU A 7 31.62 49.07 -79.03
CA GLU A 7 30.14 49.12 -79.10
C GLU A 7 29.67 48.38 -77.81
N HIS A 8 28.74 48.95 -77.02
CA HIS A 8 27.36 48.47 -76.76
C HIS A 8 27.19 46.97 -76.39
N SER A 9 26.36 46.52 -75.45
CA SER A 9 25.24 47.10 -74.69
C SER A 9 24.70 46.03 -73.71
N SER A 10 24.18 46.49 -72.56
CA SER A 10 23.08 45.96 -71.74
C SER A 10 23.14 44.54 -71.13
N PHE A 11 23.12 44.46 -69.79
CA PHE A 11 22.23 43.52 -69.08
C PHE A 11 21.84 44.01 -67.67
N LYS A 12 20.53 44.23 -67.53
CA LYS A 12 19.57 44.26 -66.39
C LYS A 12 20.01 44.19 -64.91
N LEU A 13 19.50 45.17 -64.15
CA LEU A 13 18.66 45.18 -62.92
C LEU A 13 18.99 44.32 -61.68
N GLU A 14 19.07 45.04 -60.53
CA GLU A 14 18.65 44.74 -59.11
C GLU A 14 19.11 43.39 -58.49
N GLU A 15 19.71 43.30 -57.28
CA GLU A 15 19.25 43.76 -55.97
C GLU A 15 20.43 43.67 -54.96
N ASN A 16 20.40 44.46 -53.88
CA ASN A 16 21.42 44.52 -52.83
C ASN A 16 21.27 43.35 -51.83
N GLU A 17 22.30 42.53 -51.59
CA GLU A 17 22.39 41.70 -50.37
C GLU A 17 23.86 41.40 -49.99
N SER A 18 24.23 41.71 -48.75
CA SER A 18 25.57 41.52 -48.18
C SER A 18 25.77 40.10 -47.61
N ALA A 19 26.79 39.36 -48.06
CA ALA A 19 27.16 38.04 -47.51
C ALA A 19 28.65 37.95 -47.09
N ALA A 20 28.90 37.27 -45.96
CA ALA A 20 30.17 37.19 -45.22
C ALA A 20 31.13 36.07 -45.68
N VAL A 21 32.43 36.24 -45.42
CA VAL A 21 33.57 35.35 -45.80
C VAL A 21 33.72 34.12 -44.86
N PRO A 22 34.09 32.90 -45.33
CA PRO A 22 34.05 31.67 -44.54
C PRO A 22 35.30 31.38 -43.67
N LYS A 23 35.11 30.66 -42.54
CA LYS A 23 36.14 30.25 -41.55
C LYS A 23 36.86 28.94 -41.91
N PRO A 24 38.13 28.73 -41.49
CA PRO A 24 38.91 27.52 -41.80
C PRO A 24 38.50 26.26 -41.00
N PRO A 25 38.82 25.05 -41.52
CA PRO A 25 38.30 23.77 -41.00
C PRO A 25 38.90 23.31 -39.65
N LEU A 26 38.05 22.61 -38.87
CA LEU A 26 38.27 22.13 -37.48
C LEU A 26 39.57 21.35 -37.25
N LEU A 27 39.97 20.52 -38.22
CA LEU A 27 41.13 19.63 -38.12
C LEU A 27 42.46 20.40 -38.01
N GLN A 28 42.57 21.57 -38.64
CA GLN A 28 43.75 22.42 -38.53
C GLN A 28 43.85 23.10 -37.15
N ARG A 29 42.70 23.44 -36.55
CA ARG A 29 42.63 24.03 -35.20
C ARG A 29 43.01 23.00 -34.13
N TRP A 30 42.57 21.75 -34.28
CA TRP A 30 42.88 20.67 -33.35
C TRP A 30 44.36 20.24 -33.40
N LYS A 31 44.96 20.12 -34.58
CA LYS A 31 46.40 19.84 -34.71
C LYS A 31 47.28 20.93 -34.09
N ALA A 32 46.90 22.20 -34.25
CA ALA A 32 47.61 23.32 -33.62
C ALA A 32 47.47 23.30 -32.09
N HIS A 33 46.31 22.87 -31.57
CA HIS A 33 46.07 22.73 -30.13
C HIS A 33 46.92 21.60 -29.52
N MET A 34 46.90 20.40 -30.11
CA MET A 34 47.66 19.25 -29.63
C MET A 34 49.17 19.51 -29.61
N LYS A 35 49.71 20.19 -30.64
CA LYS A 35 51.13 20.56 -30.69
C LYS A 35 51.52 21.60 -29.64
N LYS A 36 50.59 22.49 -29.26
CA LYS A 36 50.81 23.54 -28.24
C LYS A 36 50.74 23.01 -26.79
N TRP A 37 50.02 21.92 -26.54
CA TRP A 37 49.70 21.43 -25.18
C TRP A 37 50.12 19.98 -24.87
N TRP A 38 50.93 19.32 -25.72
CA TRP A 38 51.29 17.90 -25.58
C TRP A 38 51.90 17.48 -24.23
N TRP A 39 52.70 18.35 -23.61
CA TRP A 39 53.36 18.12 -22.31
C TRP A 39 52.35 18.04 -21.14
N LEU A 40 51.23 18.75 -21.23
CA LEU A 40 50.15 18.71 -20.24
C LEU A 40 49.39 17.37 -20.24
N TYR A 41 49.30 16.72 -21.40
CA TYR A 41 48.72 15.38 -21.50
C TYR A 41 49.66 14.27 -20.97
N LEU A 42 50.98 14.44 -21.12
CA LEU A 42 51.98 13.54 -20.52
C LEU A 42 52.02 13.64 -19.00
N ILE A 43 51.90 14.86 -18.46
CA ILE A 43 51.72 15.10 -17.02
C ILE A 43 50.38 14.52 -16.56
N GLY A 44 49.30 14.70 -17.35
CA GLY A 44 48.00 14.09 -17.09
C GLY A 44 48.05 12.55 -17.02
N LEU A 45 48.76 11.89 -17.93
CA LEU A 45 48.92 10.44 -17.93
C LEU A 45 49.73 9.94 -16.72
N GLY A 46 50.82 10.65 -16.37
CA GLY A 46 51.61 10.35 -15.18
C GLY A 46 50.81 10.52 -13.89
N CYS A 47 49.97 11.57 -13.80
CA CYS A 47 49.03 11.77 -12.71
C CYS A 47 47.96 10.67 -12.66
N VAL A 48 47.42 10.23 -13.80
CA VAL A 48 46.45 9.12 -13.84
C VAL A 48 47.08 7.84 -13.29
N VAL A 49 48.28 7.45 -13.71
CA VAL A 49 48.92 6.20 -13.23
C VAL A 49 49.26 6.25 -11.74
N LEU A 50 49.74 7.40 -11.23
CA LEU A 50 50.06 7.58 -9.80
C LEU A 50 48.80 7.67 -8.91
N VAL A 51 47.70 8.23 -9.43
CA VAL A 51 46.47 8.48 -8.65
C VAL A 51 45.44 7.36 -8.79
N THR A 52 45.49 6.53 -9.84
CA THR A 52 44.52 5.42 -10.03
C THR A 52 45.16 4.05 -9.83
N VAL A 53 46.25 3.72 -10.54
CA VAL A 53 46.76 2.34 -10.60
C VAL A 53 47.45 1.90 -9.29
N LEU A 54 48.27 2.77 -8.70
CA LEU A 54 48.97 2.48 -7.44
C LEU A 54 48.00 2.39 -6.25
N PRO A 55 47.01 3.28 -6.09
CA PRO A 55 45.98 3.13 -5.07
C PRO A 55 45.12 1.87 -5.26
N ILE A 56 44.81 1.47 -6.50
CA ILE A 56 44.06 0.23 -6.75
C ILE A 56 44.86 -1.00 -6.29
N ALA A 57 46.16 -1.06 -6.55
CA ALA A 57 47.00 -2.22 -6.18
C ALA A 57 47.33 -2.29 -4.68
N TYR A 58 47.67 -1.16 -4.05
CA TYR A 58 48.11 -1.12 -2.64
C TYR A 58 46.99 -0.82 -1.63
N VAL A 59 45.88 -0.23 -2.06
CA VAL A 59 44.74 0.13 -1.19
C VAL A 59 43.47 -0.65 -1.56
N GLY A 60 43.26 -0.96 -2.84
CA GLY A 60 42.06 -1.66 -3.33
C GLY A 60 42.00 -3.13 -2.92
N VAL A 61 43.10 -3.88 -3.03
CA VAL A 61 43.11 -5.34 -2.77
C VAL A 61 42.85 -5.68 -1.28
N PRO A 62 43.46 -5.01 -0.29
CA PRO A 62 43.15 -5.27 1.12
C PRO A 62 41.72 -4.85 1.50
N ARG A 63 41.21 -3.73 0.95
CA ARG A 63 39.82 -3.31 1.14
C ARG A 63 38.82 -4.31 0.56
N PHE A 64 39.12 -4.86 -0.62
CA PHE A 64 38.28 -5.87 -1.26
C PHE A 64 38.24 -7.18 -0.47
N ALA A 65 39.37 -7.61 0.09
CA ALA A 65 39.42 -8.78 0.99
C ALA A 65 38.62 -8.53 2.28
N ASN A 66 38.75 -7.35 2.89
CA ASN A 66 37.98 -6.97 4.09
C ASN A 66 36.46 -6.90 3.79
N ASP A 67 36.07 -6.32 2.65
CA ASP A 67 34.68 -6.24 2.21
C ASP A 67 34.08 -7.63 1.93
N ARG A 68 34.86 -8.56 1.36
CA ARG A 68 34.38 -9.90 1.04
C ARG A 68 34.22 -10.78 2.28
N ILE A 69 35.10 -10.63 3.26
CA ILE A 69 35.00 -11.30 4.57
C ILE A 69 33.81 -10.74 5.36
N ASN A 70 33.64 -9.41 5.39
CA ASN A 70 32.50 -8.78 6.06
C ASN A 70 31.14 -9.07 5.38
N LYS A 71 31.13 -9.42 4.09
CA LYS A 71 29.93 -9.81 3.34
C LYS A 71 29.66 -11.31 3.27
N TYR A 72 30.57 -12.16 3.77
CA TYR A 72 30.35 -13.61 3.77
C TYR A 72 29.22 -13.98 4.73
N ASP A 73 28.34 -14.87 4.29
CA ASP A 73 27.21 -15.36 5.08
C ASP A 73 27.64 -16.60 5.85
N PHE A 74 27.43 -16.60 7.17
CA PHE A 74 27.84 -17.71 8.02
C PHE A 74 26.66 -18.63 8.22
N ASP A 75 26.80 -19.89 7.83
CA ASP A 75 25.78 -20.91 8.10
C ASP A 75 26.01 -21.50 9.51
N PHE A 76 24.96 -21.49 10.33
CA PHE A 76 24.97 -21.91 11.74
C PHE A 76 24.43 -23.33 11.95
N ASP A 77 24.22 -24.09 10.87
CA ASP A 77 23.78 -25.48 10.96
C ASP A 77 24.75 -26.31 11.81
N GLY A 78 24.21 -26.93 12.87
CA GLY A 78 24.97 -27.77 13.78
C GLY A 78 25.58 -27.04 14.99
N LEU A 79 25.29 -25.75 15.19
CA LEU A 79 25.63 -25.06 16.45
C LEU A 79 24.81 -25.62 17.61
N SER A 80 25.49 -26.06 18.67
CA SER A 80 24.86 -26.57 19.89
C SER A 80 25.39 -25.88 21.13
N ILE A 81 24.46 -25.51 22.00
CA ILE A 81 24.71 -24.91 23.32
C ILE A 81 24.22 -25.91 24.38
N THR A 82 25.17 -26.43 25.15
CA THR A 82 24.92 -27.44 26.18
C THR A 82 25.60 -27.06 27.49
N ASN A 83 25.28 -27.78 28.58
CA ASN A 83 25.85 -27.56 29.91
C ASN A 83 25.85 -26.07 30.37
N PRO A 84 24.68 -25.39 30.38
CA PRO A 84 24.62 -24.01 30.83
C PRO A 84 24.93 -23.92 32.33
N THR A 85 25.83 -23.00 32.70
CA THR A 85 26.05 -22.53 34.06
C THR A 85 25.63 -21.06 34.16
N PRO A 86 25.55 -20.47 35.38
CA PRO A 86 25.20 -19.05 35.51
C PRO A 86 26.10 -18.09 34.73
N ASN A 87 27.36 -18.47 34.48
CA ASN A 87 28.39 -17.61 33.88
C ASN A 87 29.09 -18.21 32.65
N SER A 88 28.74 -19.42 32.22
CA SER A 88 29.35 -20.06 31.04
C SER A 88 28.40 -21.06 30.40
N PHE A 89 28.70 -21.48 29.18
CA PHE A 89 28.05 -22.60 28.52
C PHE A 89 28.99 -23.23 27.49
N HIS A 90 28.74 -24.49 27.15
CA HIS A 90 29.55 -25.23 26.20
C HIS A 90 29.04 -24.99 24.77
N ILE A 91 29.95 -24.68 23.83
CA ILE A 91 29.61 -24.44 22.42
C ILE A 91 30.30 -25.48 21.56
N ARG A 92 29.52 -26.11 20.68
CA ARG A 92 30.05 -26.97 19.63
C ARG A 92 29.48 -26.62 18.25
N GLN A 93 30.36 -26.44 17.27
CA GLN A 93 30.04 -26.14 15.87
C GLN A 93 31.10 -26.77 14.94
N SER A 94 30.68 -27.33 13.81
CA SER A 94 31.57 -27.87 12.79
C SER A 94 31.07 -27.48 11.40
N GLN A 95 31.90 -26.80 10.60
CA GLN A 95 31.52 -26.30 9.28
C GLN A 95 32.62 -26.48 8.23
N GLN A 96 32.22 -26.77 6.98
CA GLN A 96 33.10 -26.73 5.81
C GLN A 96 32.88 -25.41 5.05
N PHE A 97 33.93 -24.69 4.68
CA PHE A 97 33.82 -23.43 3.91
C PHE A 97 34.73 -23.45 2.68
N HIS A 98 34.24 -22.84 1.58
CA HIS A 98 34.93 -22.80 0.29
C HIS A 98 35.37 -21.37 -0.02
N VAL A 99 36.69 -21.14 -0.11
CA VAL A 99 37.24 -19.80 -0.35
C VAL A 99 37.69 -19.68 -1.81
N GLY A 100 36.89 -19.00 -2.63
CA GLY A 100 37.15 -18.80 -4.07
C GLY A 100 38.32 -17.85 -4.40
N MET A 101 39.31 -17.68 -3.50
CA MET A 101 40.40 -16.69 -3.63
C MET A 101 41.81 -17.32 -3.70
N GLY A 102 41.91 -18.62 -3.96
CA GLY A 102 43.19 -19.36 -4.01
C GLY A 102 43.67 -19.83 -2.64
N SER A 103 44.85 -20.45 -2.58
CA SER A 103 45.40 -21.02 -1.33
C SER A 103 46.07 -19.96 -0.43
N GLY A 104 45.75 -19.98 0.87
CA GLY A 104 46.24 -19.01 1.86
C GLY A 104 45.96 -19.42 3.30
N HIS A 105 46.26 -18.55 4.28
CA HIS A 105 45.91 -18.77 5.68
C HIS A 105 45.60 -17.47 6.44
N LEU A 106 44.73 -17.59 7.44
CA LEU A 106 44.44 -16.62 8.49
C LEU A 106 45.21 -17.01 9.76
N SER A 107 45.91 -16.06 10.38
CA SER A 107 46.53 -16.29 11.69
C SER A 107 45.51 -16.47 12.82
N GLU A 108 45.96 -17.10 13.90
CA GLU A 108 45.21 -17.18 15.16
C GLU A 108 44.88 -15.78 15.72
N PHE A 109 43.69 -15.63 16.28
CA PHE A 109 43.24 -14.35 16.85
C PHE A 109 42.12 -14.54 17.88
N ASP A 110 42.00 -13.60 18.82
CA ASP A 110 40.89 -13.56 19.76
C ASP A 110 39.73 -12.76 19.15
N ALA A 111 38.54 -13.38 19.10
CA ALA A 111 37.32 -12.74 18.64
C ALA A 111 36.47 -12.29 19.82
N SER A 112 36.26 -10.99 19.95
CA SER A 112 35.35 -10.44 20.96
C SER A 112 33.94 -10.32 20.40
N MET A 113 32.98 -10.88 21.12
CA MET A 113 31.56 -10.90 20.74
C MET A 113 30.78 -9.87 21.54
N HIS A 114 30.07 -9.01 20.83
CA HIS A 114 29.30 -7.90 21.36
C HIS A 114 27.84 -8.07 20.96
N TYR A 115 26.95 -7.66 21.85
CA TYR A 115 25.56 -7.43 21.49
C TYR A 115 25.50 -6.21 20.54
N ALA A 116 24.74 -6.30 19.44
CA ALA A 116 24.69 -5.20 18.46
C ALA A 116 24.26 -3.87 19.11
N GLY A 117 25.13 -2.87 19.08
CA GLY A 117 24.92 -1.56 19.72
C GLY A 117 25.50 -1.43 21.14
N SER A 118 26.22 -2.43 21.65
CA SER A 118 26.96 -2.39 22.92
C SER A 118 28.47 -2.45 22.69
N ASP A 119 29.22 -1.50 23.26
CA ASP A 119 30.68 -1.48 23.20
C ASP A 119 31.35 -2.50 24.15
N THR A 120 30.60 -3.10 25.07
CA THR A 120 31.13 -4.12 26.00
C THR A 120 30.95 -5.53 25.44
N PRO A 121 32.03 -6.33 25.29
CA PRO A 121 31.92 -7.71 24.83
C PRO A 121 31.30 -8.57 25.92
N PHE A 122 30.36 -9.44 25.53
CA PHE A 122 29.78 -10.41 26.45
C PHE A 122 30.62 -11.68 26.58
N ALA A 123 31.49 -11.97 25.60
CA ALA A 123 32.42 -13.09 25.63
C ALA A 123 33.60 -12.86 24.66
N VAL A 124 34.71 -13.56 24.89
CA VAL A 124 35.89 -13.58 24.01
C VAL A 124 36.20 -15.02 23.64
N LEU A 125 36.21 -15.30 22.34
CA LEU A 125 36.41 -16.64 21.79
C LEU A 125 37.78 -16.70 21.08
N PRO A 126 38.74 -17.51 21.55
CA PRO A 126 39.99 -17.71 20.83
C PRO A 126 39.73 -18.52 19.55
N PHE A 127 40.13 -17.99 18.39
CA PHE A 127 40.06 -18.68 17.09
C PHE A 127 41.41 -19.28 16.72
N PRO A 128 41.48 -20.59 16.37
CA PRO A 128 42.69 -21.21 15.89
C PRO A 128 43.05 -20.72 14.49
N ARG A 129 44.31 -20.96 14.07
CA ARG A 129 44.76 -20.67 12.71
C ARG A 129 43.88 -21.39 11.68
N ILE A 130 43.44 -20.66 10.65
CA ILE A 130 42.57 -21.17 9.58
C ILE A 130 43.32 -21.22 8.25
N ASP A 131 43.55 -22.40 7.70
CA ASP A 131 44.14 -22.56 6.37
C ASP A 131 43.03 -22.68 5.31
N PHE A 132 43.13 -21.91 4.22
CA PHE A 132 42.14 -21.87 3.14
C PHE A 132 42.70 -22.59 1.89
N GLY A 133 41.98 -23.62 1.43
CA GLY A 133 42.32 -24.45 0.26
C GLY A 133 41.08 -25.12 -0.33
N ASN A 134 41.25 -26.17 -1.14
CA ASN A 134 40.12 -26.81 -1.84
C ASN A 134 39.09 -27.48 -0.91
N ASP A 135 39.41 -27.74 0.37
CA ASP A 135 38.49 -28.22 1.41
C ASP A 135 38.97 -27.76 2.80
N ALA A 136 38.43 -26.65 3.31
CA ALA A 136 38.76 -26.14 4.64
C ALA A 136 37.65 -26.46 5.65
N HIS A 137 38.03 -26.93 6.85
CA HIS A 137 37.12 -27.31 7.94
C HIS A 137 37.41 -26.47 9.18
N LEU A 138 36.36 -25.93 9.80
CA LEU A 138 36.41 -25.20 11.07
C LEU A 138 35.60 -25.99 12.08
N GLU A 139 36.28 -26.47 13.11
CA GLU A 139 35.67 -27.15 14.26
C GLU A 139 35.93 -26.30 15.50
N ILE A 140 34.85 -25.92 16.18
CA ILE A 140 34.84 -25.17 17.43
C ILE A 140 34.14 -26.06 18.46
N ASP A 141 34.87 -26.49 19.48
CA ASP A 141 34.37 -27.32 20.57
C ASP A 141 35.05 -26.85 21.86
N GLN A 142 34.41 -25.92 22.58
CA GLN A 142 34.98 -25.30 23.79
C GLN A 142 33.93 -24.64 24.68
N ASP A 143 34.30 -24.45 25.95
CA ASP A 143 33.49 -23.71 26.92
C ASP A 143 33.64 -22.20 26.70
N LEU A 144 32.50 -21.50 26.60
CA LEU A 144 32.46 -20.05 26.49
C LEU A 144 32.15 -19.42 27.84
N GLU A 145 33.11 -18.69 28.40
CA GLU A 145 32.92 -17.88 29.60
C GLU A 145 32.31 -16.51 29.28
N LEU A 146 31.29 -16.11 30.04
CA LEU A 146 30.60 -14.84 29.87
C LEU A 146 31.27 -13.73 30.68
N SER A 147 31.89 -12.79 29.98
CA SER A 147 32.44 -11.55 30.56
C SER A 147 31.34 -10.60 31.04
N CYS A 148 30.15 -10.63 30.43
CA CYS A 148 28.99 -9.82 30.82
C CYS A 148 27.68 -10.61 30.72
N VAL A 149 27.28 -11.26 31.82
CA VAL A 149 26.05 -12.06 31.89
C VAL A 149 24.80 -11.22 31.59
N SER A 150 24.73 -9.98 32.06
CA SER A 150 23.60 -9.08 31.77
C SER A 150 23.51 -8.68 30.29
N CYS A 151 24.65 -8.57 29.60
CA CYS A 151 24.69 -8.27 28.17
C CYS A 151 24.18 -9.46 27.35
N PHE A 152 24.60 -10.67 27.71
CA PHE A 152 24.11 -11.89 27.09
C PHE A 152 22.63 -12.17 27.42
N SER A 153 22.18 -11.81 28.62
CA SER A 153 20.76 -11.92 29.01
C SER A 153 19.84 -11.06 28.13
N LYS A 154 20.29 -9.86 27.73
CA LYS A 154 19.57 -9.02 26.76
C LYS A 154 19.52 -9.64 25.39
N LEU A 155 20.65 -10.21 24.93
CA LEU A 155 20.69 -10.94 23.66
C LEU A 155 19.70 -12.10 23.66
N ALA A 156 19.62 -12.86 24.76
CA ALA A 156 18.69 -13.98 24.92
C ALA A 156 17.22 -13.54 25.00
N GLU A 157 16.94 -12.38 25.61
CA GLU A 157 15.61 -11.74 25.59
C GLU A 157 15.20 -11.33 24.17
N ASP A 158 16.11 -10.73 23.40
CA ASP A 158 15.83 -10.35 22.02
C ASP A 158 15.71 -11.55 21.10
N ALA A 159 16.44 -12.64 21.37
CA ALA A 159 16.33 -13.90 20.65
C ALA A 159 14.92 -14.49 20.71
N VAL A 160 14.22 -14.23 21.81
CA VAL A 160 12.84 -14.67 22.03
C VAL A 160 11.83 -13.74 21.35
N ARG A 161 12.14 -12.43 21.24
CA ARG A 161 11.20 -11.42 20.73
C ARG A 161 11.30 -11.15 19.23
N SER A 162 12.46 -11.38 18.65
CA SER A 162 12.77 -11.03 17.26
C SER A 162 13.00 -12.28 16.42
N ASP A 163 12.75 -12.20 15.11
CA ASP A 163 13.02 -13.29 14.15
C ASP A 163 14.52 -13.47 13.91
N GLU A 164 15.31 -12.44 14.19
CA GLU A 164 16.73 -12.39 13.93
C GLU A 164 17.41 -11.51 14.99
N ILE A 165 18.49 -12.00 15.58
CA ILE A 165 19.33 -11.25 16.51
C ILE A 165 20.70 -11.01 15.91
N SER A 166 21.28 -9.85 16.21
CA SER A 166 22.58 -9.46 15.68
C SER A 166 23.65 -9.53 16.75
N VAL A 167 24.71 -10.31 16.49
CA VAL A 167 25.92 -10.41 17.30
C VAL A 167 27.08 -9.83 16.51
N GLN A 168 27.75 -8.81 17.06
CA GLN A 168 28.93 -8.23 16.44
C GLN A 168 30.20 -8.94 16.91
N ILE A 169 30.91 -9.55 15.97
CA ILE A 169 32.18 -10.23 16.18
C ILE A 169 33.30 -9.30 15.69
N THR A 170 34.26 -9.02 16.57
CA THR A 170 35.43 -8.20 16.23
C THR A 170 36.74 -8.94 16.48
N GLY A 171 37.71 -8.79 15.57
CA GLY A 171 39.01 -9.46 15.68
C GLY A 171 40.03 -8.91 14.68
N LYS A 172 41.34 -9.10 14.95
CA LYS A 172 42.42 -8.52 14.13
C LYS A 172 43.43 -9.54 13.61
N PRO A 173 43.02 -10.47 12.72
CA PRO A 173 43.95 -11.44 12.15
C PRO A 173 44.79 -10.85 11.01
N THR A 174 45.79 -11.61 10.60
CA THR A 174 46.58 -11.35 9.38
C THR A 174 46.29 -12.40 8.31
N LEU A 175 46.12 -11.95 7.07
CA LEU A 175 45.83 -12.78 5.91
C LEU A 175 47.05 -12.86 4.99
N LYS A 176 47.43 -14.08 4.61
CA LYS A 176 48.48 -14.34 3.63
C LYS A 176 47.93 -15.18 2.47
N VAL A 177 47.96 -14.62 1.27
CA VAL A 177 47.51 -15.28 0.03
C VAL A 177 48.69 -15.42 -0.93
N GLN A 178 49.15 -16.67 -1.13
CA GLN A 178 50.26 -17.01 -2.03
C GLN A 178 51.51 -16.11 -1.88
N ALA A 179 51.95 -15.45 -2.97
CA ALA A 179 53.13 -14.59 -3.03
C ALA A 179 52.83 -13.10 -2.75
N LEU A 180 51.59 -12.77 -2.38
CA LEU A 180 51.22 -11.39 -2.04
C LEU A 180 51.74 -11.00 -0.65
N PRO A 181 51.99 -9.69 -0.42
CA PRO A 181 52.32 -9.18 0.91
C PRO A 181 51.23 -9.51 1.93
N THR A 182 51.61 -9.75 3.18
CA THR A 182 50.67 -10.01 4.28
C THR A 182 49.76 -8.80 4.49
N ALA A 183 48.45 -9.04 4.49
CA ALA A 183 47.45 -8.02 4.80
C ALA A 183 47.03 -8.12 6.27
N HIS A 184 46.97 -6.99 6.96
CA HIS A 184 46.36 -6.90 8.28
C HIS A 184 44.85 -6.67 8.10
N LEU A 185 44.03 -7.54 8.70
CA LEU A 185 42.58 -7.44 8.63
C LEU A 185 42.04 -6.89 9.95
N ASP A 186 40.92 -6.17 9.83
CA ASP A 186 40.13 -5.72 10.97
C ASP A 186 38.72 -6.21 10.73
N ILE A 187 38.39 -7.34 11.36
CA ILE A 187 37.10 -8.00 11.26
C ILE A 187 36.14 -7.24 12.17
N HIS A 188 35.07 -6.73 11.56
CA HIS A 188 33.93 -6.12 12.25
C HIS A 188 32.68 -6.66 11.57
N LYS A 189 32.27 -7.87 11.97
CA LYS A 189 31.18 -8.59 11.34
C LYS A 189 29.99 -8.62 12.28
N THR A 190 28.86 -8.10 11.83
CA THR A 190 27.58 -8.40 12.45
C THR A 190 27.06 -9.69 11.86
N VAL A 191 26.97 -10.71 12.71
CA VAL A 191 26.37 -12.00 12.43
C VAL A 191 24.92 -11.93 12.86
N ALA A 192 24.04 -12.37 11.97
CA ALA A 192 22.63 -12.48 12.26
C ALA A 192 22.32 -13.95 12.61
N LEU A 193 21.78 -14.18 13.80
CA LEU A 193 21.36 -15.50 14.26
C LEU A 193 19.84 -15.56 14.23
N PRO A 194 19.24 -16.70 13.85
CA PRO A 194 17.80 -16.86 13.87
C PRO A 194 17.29 -16.74 15.31
N GLY A 195 16.37 -15.81 15.52
CA GLY A 195 15.56 -15.74 16.72
C GLY A 195 14.30 -16.61 16.58
N LEU A 196 13.56 -16.74 17.67
CA LEU A 196 12.36 -17.57 17.72
C LEU A 196 11.07 -16.77 17.47
N ASN A 197 11.07 -15.46 17.75
CA ASN A 197 9.89 -14.58 17.77
C ASN A 197 8.65 -15.30 18.30
N VAL A 198 8.59 -15.46 19.63
CA VAL A 198 7.58 -16.30 20.27
C VAL A 198 6.15 -15.84 19.97
N ASP A 199 5.93 -14.54 19.74
CA ASP A 199 4.61 -14.01 19.36
C ASP A 199 4.16 -14.44 17.96
N GLU A 200 5.09 -14.64 17.04
CA GLU A 200 4.81 -15.16 15.69
C GLU A 200 4.81 -16.68 15.66
N PHE A 201 5.74 -17.31 16.38
CA PHE A 201 5.80 -18.76 16.57
C PHE A 201 4.49 -19.32 17.13
N MET A 202 3.95 -18.70 18.19
CA MET A 202 2.70 -19.15 18.82
C MET A 202 1.45 -18.95 17.95
N LYS A 203 1.54 -18.18 16.84
CA LYS A 203 0.46 -18.01 15.86
C LYS A 203 0.45 -19.08 14.77
N ARG A 204 1.50 -19.90 14.67
CA ARG A 204 1.57 -20.97 13.67
C ARG A 204 0.74 -22.18 14.12
N ASP A 205 -0.12 -22.67 13.23
CA ASP A 205 -1.02 -23.81 13.49
C ASP A 205 -0.27 -25.13 13.81
N ASP A 206 1.00 -25.23 13.41
CA ASP A 206 1.86 -26.42 13.61
C ASP A 206 2.89 -26.28 14.74
N ALA A 207 2.98 -25.11 15.39
CA ALA A 207 4.04 -24.81 16.35
C ALA A 207 3.90 -25.57 17.68
N PHE A 208 2.66 -25.73 18.16
CA PHE A 208 2.37 -26.29 19.47
C PHE A 208 1.08 -27.11 19.45
N ASN A 209 1.16 -28.38 19.87
CA ASN A 209 -0.01 -29.25 19.96
C ASN A 209 -0.02 -30.06 21.27
N VAL A 210 -1.17 -30.07 21.96
CA VAL A 210 -1.40 -30.88 23.17
C VAL A 210 -1.93 -32.24 22.74
N THR A 211 -1.09 -33.27 22.77
CA THR A 211 -1.45 -34.61 22.29
C THR A 211 -2.14 -35.45 23.35
N LYS A 212 -1.87 -35.19 24.63
CA LYS A 212 -2.50 -35.88 25.76
C LYS A 212 -2.64 -34.94 26.94
N LEU A 213 -3.80 -34.96 27.59
CA LEU A 213 -4.11 -34.18 28.79
C LEU A 213 -4.77 -35.09 29.82
N ASP A 214 -4.07 -35.36 30.93
CA ASP A 214 -4.56 -36.16 32.05
C ASP A 214 -4.80 -35.24 33.27
N LEU A 215 -6.03 -35.22 33.78
CA LEU A 215 -6.40 -34.53 35.02
C LEU A 215 -6.17 -35.47 36.21
N ILE A 216 -5.40 -35.04 37.20
CA ILE A 216 -4.98 -35.88 38.34
C ILE A 216 -5.75 -35.45 39.59
N ASP A 217 -6.71 -36.29 40.02
CA ASP A 217 -7.48 -36.12 41.26
C ASP A 217 -7.40 -37.40 42.12
N PRO A 218 -6.90 -37.34 43.38
CA PRO A 218 -6.34 -36.19 44.08
C PRO A 218 -4.95 -35.77 43.55
N PRO A 219 -4.55 -34.49 43.71
CA PRO A 219 -3.26 -33.98 43.21
C PRO A 219 -2.07 -34.81 43.70
N LYS A 220 -1.14 -35.15 42.81
CA LYS A 220 0.10 -35.87 43.14
C LYS A 220 1.30 -34.94 43.00
N GLY A 221 2.09 -34.80 44.07
CA GLY A 221 3.26 -33.93 44.06
C GLY A 221 2.94 -32.43 43.93
N GLY A 222 1.70 -32.02 44.24
CA GLY A 222 1.25 -30.64 44.06
C GLY A 222 0.73 -30.31 42.66
N TYR A 223 0.77 -31.27 41.73
CA TYR A 223 0.27 -31.12 40.36
C TYR A 223 -1.10 -31.78 40.20
N ASN A 224 -2.00 -31.10 39.49
CA ASN A 224 -3.33 -31.60 39.15
C ASN A 224 -3.55 -31.76 37.64
N VAL A 225 -2.57 -31.37 36.82
CA VAL A 225 -2.56 -31.53 35.35
C VAL A 225 -1.26 -32.18 34.92
N ASN A 226 -1.34 -33.17 34.04
CA ASN A 226 -0.20 -33.74 33.32
C ASN A 226 -0.51 -33.73 31.82
N ALA A 227 0.30 -33.01 31.05
CA ALA A 227 0.11 -32.83 29.62
C ALA A 227 1.34 -33.28 28.83
N THR A 228 1.10 -33.86 27.65
CA THR A 228 2.14 -34.17 26.67
C THR A 228 2.03 -33.21 25.50
N LEU A 229 3.10 -32.45 25.29
CA LEU A 229 3.17 -31.35 24.34
C LEU A 229 4.09 -31.75 23.18
N VAL A 230 3.67 -31.44 21.96
CA VAL A 230 4.51 -31.56 20.77
C VAL A 230 4.84 -30.14 20.29
N LEU A 231 6.13 -29.84 20.22
CA LEU A 231 6.70 -28.56 19.83
C LEU A 231 7.43 -28.71 18.50
N ASN A 232 7.13 -27.88 17.51
CA ASN A 232 7.81 -27.91 16.21
C ASN A 232 8.69 -26.67 16.02
N THR A 233 9.93 -26.72 16.50
CA THR A 233 10.83 -25.56 16.54
C THR A 233 11.58 -25.35 15.22
N PRO A 234 11.55 -24.14 14.61
CA PRO A 234 12.24 -23.84 13.35
C PRO A 234 13.74 -23.56 13.49
N THR A 235 14.28 -23.62 14.72
CA THR A 235 15.65 -23.17 15.01
C THR A 235 16.68 -24.21 14.58
N THR A 236 17.70 -23.79 13.81
CA THR A 236 18.85 -24.62 13.42
C THR A 236 19.86 -24.83 14.56
N ILE A 237 19.76 -24.01 15.61
CA ILE A 237 20.57 -24.07 16.83
C ILE A 237 19.91 -24.99 17.85
N SER A 238 20.69 -25.89 18.45
CA SER A 238 20.24 -26.74 19.57
C SER A 238 20.59 -26.09 20.91
N VAL A 239 19.59 -25.84 21.76
CA VAL A 239 19.78 -25.19 23.07
C VAL A 239 19.16 -26.02 24.19
N GLU A 240 19.96 -26.36 25.18
CA GLU A 240 19.50 -27.06 26.39
C GLU A 240 19.18 -26.04 27.50
N MET A 241 17.91 -25.97 27.93
CA MET A 241 17.42 -24.94 28.87
C MET A 241 17.06 -25.46 30.27
N GLY A 242 17.01 -26.78 30.45
CA GLY A 242 16.66 -27.43 31.72
C GLY A 242 15.18 -27.27 32.09
N ALA A 243 14.91 -27.15 33.39
CA ALA A 243 13.56 -27.03 33.93
C ALA A 243 13.04 -25.59 33.78
N VAL A 244 11.97 -25.42 33.01
CA VAL A 244 11.36 -24.12 32.73
C VAL A 244 9.96 -24.06 33.31
N SER A 245 9.62 -22.93 33.94
CA SER A 245 8.31 -22.71 34.58
C SER A 245 7.59 -21.49 34.00
N PHE A 246 6.28 -21.61 33.86
CA PHE A 246 5.39 -20.59 33.33
C PHE A 246 4.20 -20.38 34.27
N ASN A 247 3.84 -19.12 34.49
CA ASN A 247 2.61 -18.75 35.17
C ASN A 247 1.50 -18.54 34.14
N LEU A 248 0.31 -19.02 34.46
CA LEU A 248 -0.87 -18.90 33.61
C LEU A 248 -1.88 -17.93 34.21
N THR A 249 -2.45 -17.09 33.35
CA THR A 249 -3.46 -16.09 33.71
C THR A 249 -4.66 -16.17 32.77
N ILE A 250 -5.82 -15.73 33.26
CA ILE A 250 -7.08 -15.67 32.50
C ILE A 250 -7.80 -14.34 32.80
N ASP A 251 -7.88 -13.45 31.80
CA ASP A 251 -8.45 -12.11 31.92
C ASP A 251 -8.04 -11.42 33.25
N ASP A 252 -6.72 -11.37 33.49
CA ASP A 252 -6.07 -10.80 34.67
C ASP A 252 -6.19 -11.56 36.01
N SER A 253 -6.75 -12.78 36.02
CA SER A 253 -6.78 -13.65 37.21
C SER A 253 -5.76 -14.78 37.11
N GLU A 254 -5.06 -15.09 38.20
CA GLU A 254 -4.09 -16.19 38.24
C GLU A 254 -4.81 -17.54 38.09
N LEU A 255 -4.50 -18.24 37.01
CA LEU A 255 -5.04 -19.57 36.70
C LEU A 255 -4.19 -20.68 37.33
N GLY A 256 -2.88 -20.46 37.47
CA GLY A 256 -1.95 -21.42 38.05
C GLY A 256 -0.57 -21.36 37.42
N TYR A 257 0.17 -22.47 37.45
CA TYR A 257 1.48 -22.56 36.82
C TYR A 257 1.69 -23.93 36.15
N ILE A 258 2.63 -23.97 35.20
CA ILE A 258 3.09 -25.16 34.50
C ILE A 258 4.61 -25.22 34.56
N ASP A 259 5.13 -26.40 34.92
CA ASP A 259 6.55 -26.74 34.93
C ASP A 259 6.86 -27.74 33.81
N ILE A 260 7.91 -27.48 33.04
CA ILE A 260 8.49 -28.37 32.02
C ILE A 260 9.86 -28.80 32.55
N PRO A 261 10.03 -30.05 33.02
CA PRO A 261 11.26 -30.47 33.70
C PRO A 261 12.52 -30.47 32.81
N ASP A 262 12.38 -30.83 31.54
CA ASP A 262 13.49 -30.97 30.59
C ASP A 262 13.13 -30.29 29.26
N MET A 263 13.45 -29.00 29.14
CA MET A 263 13.25 -28.23 27.91
C MET A 263 14.53 -28.16 27.10
N THR A 264 14.49 -28.74 25.90
CA THR A 264 15.56 -28.62 24.90
C THR A 264 14.97 -28.18 23.57
N LEU A 265 15.49 -27.07 23.01
CA LEU A 265 15.14 -26.59 21.68
C LEU A 265 16.04 -27.28 20.67
N ARG A 266 15.46 -27.95 19.68
CA ARG A 266 16.17 -28.64 18.60
C ARG A 266 15.43 -28.44 17.28
N ASN A 267 16.13 -28.50 16.17
CA ASN A 267 15.48 -28.42 14.87
C ASN A 267 14.49 -29.58 14.67
N GLY A 268 13.23 -29.27 14.38
CA GLY A 268 12.17 -30.25 14.13
C GLY A 268 11.25 -30.51 15.32
N THR A 269 10.56 -31.65 15.29
CA THR A 269 9.48 -31.97 16.24
C THR A 269 10.02 -32.60 17.52
N SER A 270 9.78 -31.94 18.66
CA SER A 270 10.16 -32.38 20.01
C SER A 270 8.93 -32.69 20.86
N THR A 271 8.96 -33.76 21.64
CA THR A 271 7.89 -34.11 22.59
C THR A 271 8.32 -33.77 24.01
N LEU A 272 7.51 -33.01 24.74
CA LEU A 272 7.80 -32.51 26.08
C LEU A 272 6.67 -32.90 27.04
N VAL A 273 7.00 -33.07 28.32
CA VAL A 273 6.02 -33.29 29.39
C VAL A 273 5.87 -32.02 30.20
N ALA A 274 4.63 -31.59 30.40
CA ALA A 274 4.28 -30.41 31.18
C ALA A 274 3.42 -30.81 32.39
N LEU A 275 3.86 -30.41 33.58
CA LEU A 275 3.19 -30.68 34.85
C LEU A 275 2.60 -29.37 35.39
N GLY A 276 1.29 -29.34 35.61
CA GLY A 276 0.58 -28.12 35.98
C GLY A 276 -0.18 -28.23 37.30
N ASN A 277 -0.33 -27.09 37.96
CA ASN A 277 -1.30 -26.90 39.04
C ASN A 277 -2.23 -25.75 38.66
N LEU A 278 -3.44 -26.06 38.18
CA LEU A 278 -4.40 -25.11 37.61
C LEU A 278 -5.71 -25.08 38.42
N ASP A 279 -6.29 -23.89 38.61
CA ASP A 279 -7.64 -23.75 39.16
C ASP A 279 -8.69 -24.02 38.07
N ILE A 280 -9.04 -25.29 37.93
CA ILE A 280 -10.03 -25.78 36.96
C ILE A 280 -11.41 -25.12 37.18
N LYS A 281 -11.76 -24.76 38.42
CA LYS A 281 -13.06 -24.14 38.73
C LYS A 281 -13.10 -22.69 38.23
N LEU A 282 -12.00 -21.96 38.37
CA LEU A 282 -11.86 -20.61 37.82
C LEU A 282 -11.96 -20.61 36.29
N LEU A 283 -11.34 -21.59 35.64
CA LEU A 283 -11.37 -21.75 34.18
C LEU A 283 -12.80 -22.00 33.66
N ILE A 284 -13.55 -22.89 34.32
CA ILE A 284 -14.96 -23.18 33.98
C ILE A 284 -15.83 -21.94 34.21
N ARG A 285 -15.63 -21.22 35.32
CA ARG A 285 -16.43 -20.03 35.66
C ARG A 285 -16.24 -18.91 34.64
N LYS A 286 -14.99 -18.54 34.34
CA LYS A 286 -14.71 -17.46 33.40
C LYS A 286 -15.02 -17.83 31.95
N GLY A 287 -14.75 -19.08 31.56
CA GLY A 287 -14.96 -19.53 30.18
C GLY A 287 -16.43 -19.74 29.78
N LEU A 288 -17.29 -20.14 30.72
CA LEU A 288 -18.69 -20.49 30.41
C LEU A 288 -19.75 -19.56 31.03
N TRP A 289 -19.46 -18.90 32.15
CA TRP A 289 -20.49 -18.16 32.92
C TRP A 289 -20.31 -16.64 32.95
N GLU A 290 -19.08 -16.13 32.84
CA GLU A 290 -18.79 -14.69 32.86
C GLU A 290 -18.43 -14.10 31.48
N SER A 291 -18.31 -14.92 30.44
CA SER A 291 -18.02 -14.45 29.09
C SER A 291 -19.22 -13.73 28.45
N SER A 292 -19.00 -12.52 27.95
CA SER A 292 -20.02 -11.73 27.23
C SER A 292 -20.30 -12.35 25.84
N ASN A 293 -21.54 -12.18 25.33
CA ASN A 293 -22.10 -12.87 24.15
C ASN A 293 -21.24 -12.96 22.87
N SER A 294 -20.20 -12.13 22.69
CA SER A 294 -19.30 -12.19 21.51
C SER A 294 -18.03 -13.04 21.69
N ASN A 295 -17.65 -13.40 22.92
CA ASN A 295 -16.47 -14.23 23.24
C ASN A 295 -16.86 -15.53 23.96
N TYR A 296 -18.12 -15.95 23.86
CA TYR A 296 -18.62 -17.15 24.52
C TYR A 296 -17.75 -18.35 24.12
N GLY A 297 -17.23 -19.09 25.10
CA GLY A 297 -16.34 -20.24 24.90
C GLY A 297 -14.89 -19.93 24.49
N LYS A 298 -14.54 -18.72 24.03
CA LYS A 298 -13.14 -18.37 23.76
C LYS A 298 -12.48 -17.79 25.00
N VAL A 299 -11.51 -18.51 25.54
CA VAL A 299 -10.72 -18.09 26.70
C VAL A 299 -9.31 -17.78 26.27
N THR A 300 -8.87 -16.56 26.54
CA THR A 300 -7.47 -16.17 26.35
C THR A 300 -6.68 -16.53 27.60
N ILE A 301 -5.79 -17.51 27.46
CA ILE A 301 -4.83 -17.88 28.50
C ILE A 301 -3.55 -17.08 28.24
N GLY A 302 -3.21 -16.21 29.18
CA GLY A 302 -1.92 -15.55 29.26
C GLY A 302 -0.88 -16.54 29.78
N ILE A 303 0.22 -16.68 29.06
CA ILE A 303 1.37 -17.49 29.42
C ILE A 303 2.53 -16.53 29.68
N HIS A 304 2.95 -16.45 30.94
CA HIS A 304 4.04 -15.58 31.36
C HIS A 304 5.19 -16.43 31.88
N GLY A 305 6.38 -16.31 31.27
CA GLY A 305 7.53 -17.05 31.76
C GLY A 305 7.97 -16.60 33.15
N ASN A 306 8.38 -17.58 33.97
CA ASN A 306 8.74 -17.35 35.36
C ASN A 306 10.26 -17.51 35.57
N ARG A 307 10.80 -18.72 35.41
CA ARG A 307 12.24 -19.00 35.59
C ARG A 307 12.70 -20.26 34.85
N SER A 308 14.02 -20.34 34.62
CA SER A 308 14.72 -21.50 34.06
C SER A 308 15.82 -21.96 35.04
N VAL A 309 15.82 -23.26 35.35
CA VAL A 309 16.73 -23.90 36.31
C VAL A 309 17.40 -25.10 35.66
N TYR A 310 18.73 -25.15 35.71
CA TYR A 310 19.52 -26.27 35.21
C TYR A 310 20.38 -26.83 36.36
N ASN A 311 20.31 -28.14 36.61
CA ASN A 311 21.03 -28.82 37.70
C ASN A 311 20.89 -28.16 39.10
N GLY A 312 19.73 -27.54 39.37
CA GLY A 312 19.43 -26.91 40.67
C GLY A 312 19.88 -25.45 40.80
N GLU A 313 20.50 -24.87 39.78
CA GLU A 313 20.87 -23.45 39.72
C GLU A 313 20.02 -22.69 38.70
N GLU A 314 19.63 -21.46 39.05
CA GLU A 314 18.89 -20.57 38.14
C GLU A 314 19.85 -20.03 37.08
N ILE A 315 19.50 -20.19 35.81
CA ILE A 315 20.32 -19.73 34.70
C ILE A 315 19.86 -18.31 34.33
N PRO A 316 20.66 -17.25 34.59
CA PRO A 316 20.17 -15.87 34.53
C PRO A 316 19.74 -15.44 33.12
N TYR A 317 20.48 -15.85 32.08
CA TYR A 317 20.21 -15.47 30.70
C TYR A 317 19.01 -16.23 30.11
N PHE A 318 18.84 -17.52 30.41
CA PHE A 318 17.62 -18.24 30.03
C PHE A 318 16.42 -17.81 30.85
N THR A 319 16.61 -17.43 32.11
CA THR A 319 15.53 -16.86 32.91
C THR A 319 15.10 -15.50 32.35
N ALA A 320 16.02 -14.65 31.91
CA ALA A 320 15.70 -13.40 31.23
C ALA A 320 14.92 -13.67 29.92
N ALA A 321 15.37 -14.64 29.11
CA ALA A 321 14.68 -15.05 27.89
C ALA A 321 13.27 -15.59 28.16
N VAL A 322 13.11 -16.48 29.16
CA VAL A 322 11.82 -17.03 29.57
C VAL A 322 10.90 -15.95 30.10
N LYS A 323 11.37 -15.05 30.97
CA LYS A 323 10.57 -13.91 31.47
C LYS A 323 10.16 -12.94 30.37
N ALA A 324 10.93 -12.87 29.29
CA ALA A 324 10.57 -12.08 28.12
C ALA A 324 9.44 -12.71 27.30
N ILE A 325 9.13 -13.99 27.52
CA ILE A 325 7.97 -14.67 26.93
C ILE A 325 6.70 -14.19 27.63
N SER A 326 5.89 -13.46 26.89
CA SER A 326 4.54 -13.09 27.28
C SER A 326 3.61 -13.35 26.11
N ALA A 327 3.22 -14.61 25.95
CA ALA A 327 2.31 -15.01 24.89
C ALA A 327 0.89 -15.10 25.45
N SER A 328 -0.10 -14.76 24.64
CA SER A 328 -1.50 -15.04 24.94
C SER A 328 -2.03 -15.98 23.87
N THR A 329 -2.49 -17.16 24.25
CA THR A 329 -3.18 -18.06 23.33
C THR A 329 -4.66 -18.04 23.64
N THR A 330 -5.48 -17.88 22.60
CA THR A 330 -6.93 -17.94 22.75
C THR A 330 -7.36 -19.36 22.43
N ILE A 331 -7.76 -20.08 23.48
CA ILE A 331 -8.31 -21.42 23.34
C ILE A 331 -9.81 -21.25 23.11
N ASP A 332 -10.31 -21.76 22.00
CA ASP A 332 -11.75 -21.94 21.85
C ASP A 332 -12.16 -23.18 22.64
N LEU A 333 -12.77 -22.98 23.80
CA LEU A 333 -13.37 -24.06 24.57
C LEU A 333 -14.39 -24.81 23.71
N PHE A 334 -15.02 -24.20 22.68
CA PHE A 334 -15.94 -24.88 21.76
C PHE A 334 -15.31 -25.94 20.84
N ASP A 335 -14.01 -25.86 20.54
CA ASP A 335 -13.33 -26.95 19.82
C ASP A 335 -13.16 -28.20 20.71
N TYR A 336 -13.17 -28.02 22.03
CA TYR A 336 -13.24 -29.08 23.04
C TYR A 336 -14.65 -29.28 23.61
N VAL A 337 -15.62 -28.47 23.16
CA VAL A 337 -17.02 -28.42 23.62
C VAL A 337 -17.98 -28.69 22.45
N SER A 338 -17.54 -29.49 21.46
CA SER A 338 -18.46 -30.20 20.56
C SER A 338 -19.45 -31.10 21.31
N ASP A 339 -19.26 -31.31 22.62
CA ASP A 339 -20.21 -31.97 23.52
C ASP A 339 -21.13 -31.04 24.34
N PHE A 340 -21.09 -29.70 24.19
CA PHE A 340 -21.92 -28.80 25.02
C PHE A 340 -22.36 -27.46 24.35
N LEU A 341 -23.30 -27.54 23.40
CA LEU A 341 -24.47 -26.64 23.21
C LEU A 341 -24.34 -25.21 22.56
N GLY A 342 -24.62 -25.11 21.24
CA GLY A 342 -25.80 -24.41 20.63
C GLY A 342 -25.87 -22.89 20.34
N GLY A 343 -25.93 -22.48 19.04
CA GLY A 343 -26.60 -21.24 18.56
C GLY A 343 -26.13 -20.62 17.20
N LEU A 344 -26.96 -20.62 16.14
CA LEU A 344 -26.75 -20.05 14.79
C LEU A 344 -27.99 -19.23 14.35
N PRO A 345 -27.91 -17.91 14.03
CA PRO A 345 -28.67 -17.37 12.88
C PRO A 345 -28.09 -16.17 12.06
N GLU A 346 -27.07 -15.40 12.48
CA GLU A 346 -26.73 -14.10 11.81
C GLU A 346 -25.72 -14.16 10.64
N ALA A 347 -24.80 -15.13 10.62
CA ALA A 347 -23.85 -15.27 9.50
C ALA A 347 -24.57 -15.68 8.19
N ILE A 348 -25.68 -16.41 8.32
CA ILE A 348 -26.49 -16.89 7.19
C ILE A 348 -27.24 -15.73 6.52
N SER A 349 -27.74 -14.75 7.27
CA SER A 349 -28.48 -13.61 6.70
C SER A 349 -27.58 -12.63 5.95
N THR A 350 -26.33 -12.46 6.38
CA THR A 350 -25.37 -11.54 5.76
C THR A 350 -24.88 -12.07 4.40
N MET A 351 -24.58 -13.38 4.31
CA MET A 351 -24.19 -14.00 3.04
C MET A 351 -25.35 -14.06 2.04
N ASP A 352 -26.60 -14.21 2.50
CA ASP A 352 -27.76 -14.24 1.60
C ASP A 352 -27.94 -12.91 0.84
N ILE A 353 -27.87 -11.76 1.52
CA ILE A 353 -28.03 -10.45 0.87
C ILE A 353 -26.92 -10.19 -0.16
N LEU A 354 -25.66 -10.45 0.23
CA LEU A 354 -24.50 -10.23 -0.63
C LEU A 354 -24.56 -11.13 -1.87
N LEU A 355 -24.82 -12.43 -1.69
CA LEU A 355 -24.87 -13.37 -2.79
C LEU A 355 -26.12 -13.20 -3.66
N ARG A 356 -27.27 -12.84 -3.09
CA ARG A 356 -28.53 -12.64 -3.84
C ARG A 356 -28.49 -11.42 -4.74
N GLU A 357 -28.03 -10.28 -4.23
CA GLU A 357 -28.06 -9.00 -4.95
C GLU A 357 -26.79 -8.72 -5.76
N SER A 358 -25.76 -9.56 -5.64
CA SER A 358 -24.56 -9.46 -6.48
C SER A 358 -24.83 -9.75 -7.96
N SER A 359 -23.84 -9.49 -8.81
CA SER A 359 -23.97 -9.80 -10.24
C SER A 359 -24.04 -11.31 -10.48
N PHE A 360 -23.31 -12.10 -9.69
CA PHE A 360 -23.40 -13.55 -9.69
C PHE A 360 -24.80 -14.05 -9.30
N GLY A 361 -25.33 -13.60 -8.16
CA GLY A 361 -26.67 -13.98 -7.71
C GLY A 361 -27.74 -13.70 -8.74
N ARG A 362 -27.69 -12.51 -9.33
CA ARG A 362 -28.59 -12.10 -10.42
C ARG A 362 -28.48 -13.01 -11.64
N LEU A 363 -27.26 -13.30 -12.08
CA LEU A 363 -27.03 -14.18 -13.22
C LEU A 363 -27.55 -15.59 -12.94
N LEU A 364 -27.29 -16.13 -11.75
CA LEU A 364 -27.77 -17.44 -11.34
C LEU A 364 -29.30 -17.47 -11.25
N ASN A 365 -29.92 -16.44 -10.70
CA ASN A 365 -31.38 -16.36 -10.59
C ASN A 365 -32.05 -16.22 -11.96
N PHE A 366 -31.43 -15.49 -12.90
CA PHE A 366 -31.86 -15.42 -14.29
C PHE A 366 -31.77 -16.78 -15.00
N ILE A 367 -30.63 -17.48 -14.87
CA ILE A 367 -30.43 -18.81 -15.48
C ILE A 367 -31.39 -19.85 -14.89
N THR A 368 -31.71 -19.72 -13.59
CA THR A 368 -32.57 -20.69 -12.88
C THR A 368 -34.05 -20.30 -12.86
N ASN A 369 -34.46 -19.27 -13.61
CA ASN A 369 -35.84 -18.74 -13.64
C ASN A 369 -36.40 -18.47 -12.22
N GLY A 370 -35.61 -17.84 -11.34
CA GLY A 370 -36.07 -17.40 -10.02
C GLY A 370 -35.96 -18.43 -8.88
N ARG A 371 -35.32 -19.60 -9.10
CA ARG A 371 -35.38 -20.74 -8.16
C ARG A 371 -34.30 -20.77 -7.07
N THR A 372 -33.15 -20.14 -7.28
CA THR A 372 -31.96 -20.32 -6.41
C THR A 372 -31.85 -19.30 -5.29
N PHE A 373 -32.37 -18.09 -5.49
CA PHE A 373 -32.49 -17.06 -4.45
C PHE A 373 -33.87 -16.39 -4.55
N PRO A 374 -34.93 -17.00 -3.98
CA PRO A 374 -36.25 -16.39 -3.97
C PRO A 374 -36.23 -15.15 -3.09
N HIS A 375 -36.66 -14.02 -3.61
CA HIS A 375 -36.90 -12.85 -2.79
C HIS A 375 -38.05 -13.14 -1.84
N ARG A 376 -37.92 -12.75 -0.56
CA ARG A 376 -39.01 -12.81 0.42
C ARG A 376 -40.24 -12.19 -0.24
N ASP A 377 -41.27 -13.02 -0.45
CA ASP A 377 -42.49 -12.61 -1.13
C ASP A 377 -42.99 -11.32 -0.48
N LEU A 378 -43.25 -10.32 -1.31
CA LEU A 378 -43.90 -9.12 -0.84
C LEU A 378 -45.27 -9.57 -0.34
N ASP A 379 -45.55 -9.40 0.95
CA ASP A 379 -46.89 -9.53 1.49
C ASP A 379 -47.79 -8.65 0.62
N ILE A 380 -48.49 -9.27 -0.32
CA ILE A 380 -49.50 -8.61 -1.12
C ILE A 380 -50.46 -8.08 -0.06
N PRO A 381 -50.68 -6.77 0.05
CA PRO A 381 -51.75 -6.28 0.90
C PRO A 381 -52.99 -6.98 0.37
N LYS A 382 -53.56 -7.91 1.14
CA LYS A 382 -54.92 -8.37 0.92
C LYS A 382 -55.74 -7.10 1.04
N GLU A 383 -56.11 -6.49 -0.09
CA GLU A 383 -57.15 -5.49 -0.08
C GLU A 383 -58.38 -6.20 0.48
N GLU A 384 -58.76 -5.84 1.71
CA GLU A 384 -60.13 -5.96 2.13
C GLU A 384 -60.95 -5.25 1.05
N GLU A 385 -61.89 -5.98 0.45
CA GLU A 385 -63.00 -5.42 -0.30
C GLU A 385 -63.84 -4.54 0.63
N THR A 386 -63.36 -3.35 0.99
CA THR A 386 -64.23 -2.32 1.55
C THR A 386 -64.92 -1.64 0.39
N THR A 387 -66.08 -2.20 0.08
CA THR A 387 -67.16 -1.52 -0.64
C THR A 387 -67.51 -0.24 0.11
N SER A 388 -66.95 0.89 -0.30
CA SER A 388 -67.53 2.19 0.03
C SER A 388 -67.69 3.01 -1.25
N SER A 389 -68.92 2.99 -1.75
CA SER A 389 -69.46 3.93 -2.71
C SER A 389 -69.31 5.37 -2.21
N SER A 390 -68.49 6.17 -2.87
CA SER A 390 -68.71 7.62 -2.94
C SER A 390 -68.13 8.18 -4.22
N SER A 391 -69.04 8.62 -5.08
CA SER A 391 -68.83 9.34 -6.32
C SER A 391 -68.12 10.68 -6.14
N SER A 392 -67.04 10.90 -6.88
CA SER A 392 -66.72 12.23 -7.41
C SER A 392 -65.83 12.11 -8.65
N THR A 393 -66.36 12.63 -9.75
CA THR A 393 -65.76 12.77 -11.08
C THR A 393 -64.55 13.72 -11.08
N CYS A 394 -63.40 13.24 -11.55
CA CYS A 394 -62.35 14.06 -12.19
C CYS A 394 -61.69 13.23 -13.30
N HIS A 395 -61.69 13.78 -14.52
CA HIS A 395 -61.15 13.19 -15.73
C HIS A 395 -59.61 13.02 -15.68
N GLY A 396 -59.10 11.85 -16.10
CA GLY A 396 -57.88 11.77 -16.90
C GLY A 396 -56.53 11.51 -16.25
N ALA A 397 -56.43 11.00 -15.02
CA ALA A 397 -55.15 10.50 -14.49
C ALA A 397 -55.11 8.97 -14.59
N ALA A 398 -54.13 8.41 -15.31
CA ALA A 398 -53.89 6.97 -15.29
C ALA A 398 -53.71 6.51 -13.84
N ARG A 399 -54.55 5.58 -13.35
CA ARG A 399 -54.38 4.98 -12.02
C ARG A 399 -53.10 4.14 -12.01
N TYR A 400 -52.00 4.69 -11.52
CA TYR A 400 -50.79 3.94 -11.18
C TYR A 400 -50.64 3.88 -9.65
N LYS A 401 -50.11 2.74 -9.14
CA LYS A 401 -49.77 2.54 -7.72
C LYS A 401 -48.25 2.60 -7.61
N LEU A 402 -47.76 3.65 -6.96
CA LEU A 402 -46.33 3.89 -6.80
C LEU A 402 -45.73 2.85 -5.85
N VAL A 403 -44.75 2.09 -6.33
CA VAL A 403 -44.02 1.10 -5.53
C VAL A 403 -42.86 1.80 -4.82
N GLY A 404 -42.91 1.83 -3.48
CA GLY A 404 -41.87 2.36 -2.60
C GLY A 404 -41.37 1.32 -1.59
N PHE A 405 -40.45 1.73 -0.72
CA PHE A 405 -40.02 0.92 0.43
C PHE A 405 -41.14 0.84 1.48
N ASN A 406 -41.25 -0.28 2.20
CA ASN A 406 -42.30 -0.57 3.20
C ASN A 406 -42.12 0.19 4.53
N GLY A 407 -41.45 1.35 4.52
CA GLY A 407 -41.10 2.14 5.70
C GLY A 407 -39.59 2.38 5.84
N PRO A 408 -39.17 3.08 6.91
CA PRO A 408 -37.75 3.40 7.15
C PRO A 408 -36.89 2.17 7.51
N GLU A 409 -37.50 1.06 7.93
CA GLU A 409 -36.84 -0.20 8.35
C GLU A 409 -36.88 -1.31 7.28
N ASP A 410 -37.17 -0.96 6.01
CA ASP A 410 -37.22 -1.97 4.93
C ASP A 410 -35.83 -2.62 4.73
N ALA A 411 -35.78 -3.96 4.75
CA ALA A 411 -34.54 -4.73 4.66
C ALA A 411 -33.88 -4.65 3.27
N ASP A 412 -34.64 -4.34 2.21
CA ASP A 412 -34.10 -4.12 0.87
C ASP A 412 -33.40 -2.76 0.74
N MET A 413 -33.49 -1.89 1.76
CA MET A 413 -32.85 -0.59 1.77
C MET A 413 -31.35 -0.71 2.10
N PRO A 414 -30.42 -0.26 1.25
CA PRO A 414 -28.97 -0.34 1.50
C PRO A 414 -28.49 0.24 2.84
N ARG A 415 -29.18 1.26 3.35
CA ARG A 415 -28.92 1.86 4.67
C ARG A 415 -29.21 0.95 5.86
N ASN A 416 -30.10 -0.02 5.68
CA ASN A 416 -30.54 -0.92 6.76
C ASN A 416 -29.79 -2.25 6.73
N TRP A 417 -28.82 -2.42 5.83
CA TRP A 417 -28.03 -3.64 5.78
C TRP A 417 -27.16 -3.84 7.03
N PRO A 418 -26.85 -5.10 7.40
CA PRO A 418 -25.92 -5.40 8.47
C PRO A 418 -24.57 -4.70 8.27
N THR A 419 -23.91 -4.31 9.36
CA THR A 419 -22.63 -3.59 9.31
C THR A 419 -21.58 -4.34 8.50
N LEU A 420 -21.52 -5.66 8.62
CA LEU A 420 -20.59 -6.49 7.84
C LEU A 420 -20.81 -6.37 6.33
N THR A 421 -22.07 -6.35 5.87
CA THR A 421 -22.43 -6.10 4.45
C THR A 421 -21.95 -4.72 4.01
N LYS A 422 -22.18 -3.68 4.83
CA LYS A 422 -21.73 -2.31 4.52
C LYS A 422 -20.21 -2.21 4.43
N THR A 423 -19.49 -2.89 5.32
CA THR A 423 -18.02 -2.94 5.33
C THR A 423 -17.47 -3.66 4.10
N ILE A 424 -18.06 -4.79 3.71
CA ILE A 424 -17.67 -5.52 2.49
C ILE A 424 -17.84 -4.64 1.25
N VAL A 425 -19.01 -3.99 1.09
CA VAL A 425 -19.24 -3.04 0.00
C VAL A 425 -18.20 -1.92 -0.03
N MET A 426 -17.83 -1.40 1.15
CA MET A 426 -16.83 -0.34 1.26
C MET A 426 -15.44 -0.82 0.84
N VAL A 427 -15.02 -1.99 1.32
CA VAL A 427 -13.72 -2.60 0.96
C VAL A 427 -13.68 -2.89 -0.54
N ASP A 428 -14.76 -3.40 -1.13
CA ASP A 428 -14.86 -3.66 -2.57
C ASP A 428 -14.65 -2.40 -3.41
N VAL A 429 -15.38 -1.33 -3.08
CA VAL A 429 -15.29 -0.05 -3.78
C VAL A 429 -13.90 0.58 -3.60
N MET A 430 -13.30 0.45 -2.40
CA MET A 430 -11.95 0.93 -2.12
C MET A 430 -10.89 0.15 -2.90
N LEU A 431 -10.97 -1.18 -2.91
CA LEU A 431 -10.04 -2.05 -3.61
C LEU A 431 -10.09 -1.81 -5.12
N LEU A 432 -11.30 -1.66 -5.66
CA LEU A 432 -11.51 -1.33 -7.07
C LEU A 432 -10.95 0.05 -7.43
N ASN A 433 -11.16 1.06 -6.57
CA ASN A 433 -10.62 2.40 -6.76
C ASN A 433 -9.07 2.42 -6.64
N PHE A 434 -8.49 1.71 -5.67
CA PHE A 434 -7.05 1.55 -5.51
C PHE A 434 -6.42 0.91 -6.76
N SER A 435 -6.97 -0.23 -7.21
CA SER A 435 -6.51 -0.96 -8.39
C SER A 435 -6.44 -0.05 -9.62
N PHE A 436 -7.49 0.76 -9.82
CA PHE A 436 -7.57 1.66 -10.97
C PHE A 436 -6.65 2.88 -10.86
N TYR A 437 -6.47 3.46 -9.66
CA TYR A 437 -5.50 4.55 -9.47
C TYR A 437 -4.04 4.07 -9.53
N ALA A 438 -3.73 2.86 -9.05
CA ALA A 438 -2.40 2.28 -9.16
C ALA A 438 -2.01 2.07 -10.63
N ALA A 439 -2.98 1.76 -11.51
CA ALA A 439 -2.80 1.53 -12.94
C ALA A 439 -2.20 2.70 -13.73
N SER A 440 -2.35 3.94 -13.24
CA SER A 440 -1.72 5.08 -13.89
C SER A 440 -0.21 5.02 -13.65
N ALA A 441 0.21 5.12 -12.39
CA ALA A 441 1.60 5.31 -11.99
C ALA A 441 2.47 4.04 -12.03
N ILE A 442 1.89 2.85 -11.93
CA ILE A 442 2.62 1.56 -12.04
C ILE A 442 3.27 1.37 -13.43
N PHE A 443 2.80 2.11 -14.43
CA PHE A 443 3.35 2.07 -15.79
C PHE A 443 4.66 2.85 -15.91
N THR A 444 4.92 3.83 -15.04
CA THR A 444 6.09 4.71 -15.14
C THR A 444 7.43 3.95 -15.13
N PRO A 445 7.67 2.97 -14.23
CA PRO A 445 8.90 2.19 -14.25
C PRO A 445 9.14 1.39 -15.54
N SER A 446 8.10 1.12 -16.34
CA SER A 446 8.21 0.36 -17.60
C SER A 446 8.67 1.19 -18.79
N ILE A 447 8.70 2.53 -18.66
CA ILE A 447 9.04 3.44 -19.76
C ILE A 447 10.42 3.14 -20.36
N PRO A 448 11.52 3.00 -19.60
CA PRO A 448 12.84 2.70 -20.16
C PRO A 448 12.88 1.40 -20.97
N GLY A 449 12.18 0.35 -20.51
CA GLY A 449 12.10 -0.91 -21.24
C GLY A 449 11.28 -0.83 -22.53
N ILE A 450 10.28 0.06 -22.60
CA ILE A 450 9.53 0.32 -23.83
C ILE A 450 10.40 1.08 -24.85
N GLU A 451 11.21 2.03 -24.38
CA GLU A 451 12.19 2.75 -25.21
C GLU A 451 13.19 1.78 -25.84
N GLU A 452 13.73 0.85 -25.05
CA GLU A 452 14.70 -0.14 -25.52
C GLU A 452 14.10 -1.12 -26.53
N VAL A 453 12.92 -1.68 -26.24
CA VAL A 453 12.31 -2.72 -27.09
C VAL A 453 11.74 -2.15 -28.39
N PHE A 454 11.15 -0.95 -28.36
CA PHE A 454 10.45 -0.40 -29.51
C PHE A 454 11.15 0.79 -30.18
N GLY A 455 12.29 1.24 -29.64
CA GLY A 455 12.99 2.44 -30.13
C GLY A 455 12.18 3.73 -29.94
N ALA A 456 11.29 3.74 -28.93
CA ALA A 456 10.42 4.88 -28.62
C ALA A 456 11.21 6.02 -27.97
N THR A 457 10.75 7.25 -28.15
CA THR A 457 11.25 8.40 -27.38
C THR A 457 10.64 8.41 -25.98
N THR A 458 11.32 9.03 -25.00
CA THR A 458 10.78 9.18 -23.64
C THR A 458 9.41 9.86 -23.61
N ALA A 459 9.18 10.81 -24.51
CA ALA A 459 7.87 11.44 -24.64
C ALA A 459 6.77 10.44 -25.08
N GLU A 460 7.08 9.51 -25.97
CA GLU A 460 6.15 8.46 -26.42
C GLU A 460 5.90 7.42 -25.32
N GLY A 461 6.91 7.07 -24.51
CA GLY A 461 6.73 6.23 -23.33
C GLY A 461 5.84 6.87 -22.27
N THR A 462 6.11 8.13 -21.90
CA THR A 462 5.28 8.92 -20.96
C THR A 462 3.86 9.16 -21.48
N LEU A 463 3.64 9.14 -22.80
CA LEU A 463 2.32 9.28 -23.40
C LEU A 463 1.37 8.13 -22.97
N GLY A 464 1.89 6.94 -22.67
CA GLY A 464 1.08 5.81 -22.19
C GLY A 464 0.49 6.02 -20.79
N LEU A 465 1.20 6.72 -19.90
CA LEU A 465 0.67 7.24 -18.63
C LEU A 465 -0.34 8.37 -18.90
N SER A 466 0.06 9.34 -19.73
CA SER A 466 -0.68 10.57 -19.98
C SER A 466 -2.06 10.30 -20.60
N LEU A 467 -2.13 9.46 -21.63
CA LEU A 467 -3.39 9.08 -22.29
C LEU A 467 -4.30 8.30 -21.37
N PHE A 468 -3.76 7.39 -20.55
CA PHE A 468 -4.55 6.67 -19.55
C PHE A 468 -5.18 7.64 -18.56
N VAL A 469 -4.39 8.62 -18.09
CA VAL A 469 -4.84 9.61 -17.12
C VAL A 469 -5.93 10.53 -17.69
N ILE A 470 -5.71 11.05 -18.90
CA ILE A 470 -6.72 11.85 -19.61
C ILE A 470 -7.99 11.03 -19.87
N ALA A 471 -7.85 9.78 -20.33
CA ALA A 471 -8.98 8.91 -20.64
C ALA A 471 -9.85 8.63 -19.42
N TYR A 472 -9.26 8.38 -18.25
CA TYR A 472 -10.05 8.23 -17.04
C TYR A 472 -10.59 9.56 -16.49
N GLY A 473 -10.08 10.71 -16.94
CA GLY A 473 -10.76 11.99 -16.75
C GLY A 473 -12.06 12.09 -17.53
N ILE A 474 -12.05 11.59 -18.77
CA ILE A 474 -13.20 11.65 -19.70
C ILE A 474 -14.25 10.59 -19.35
N GLY A 475 -13.82 9.36 -19.02
CA GLY A 475 -14.72 8.23 -18.78
C GLY A 475 -15.84 8.50 -17.77
N PRO A 476 -15.58 9.10 -16.59
CA PRO A 476 -16.59 9.45 -15.59
C PRO A 476 -17.72 10.34 -16.10
N LEU A 477 -17.48 11.19 -17.11
CA LEU A 477 -18.52 12.03 -17.70
C LEU A 477 -19.62 11.20 -18.39
N ILE A 478 -19.29 9.98 -18.81
CA ILE A 478 -20.22 9.06 -19.49
C ILE A 478 -20.65 7.94 -18.53
N LEU A 479 -19.70 7.33 -17.83
CA LEU A 479 -19.96 6.18 -16.97
C LEU A 479 -20.75 6.54 -15.71
N SER A 480 -20.60 7.76 -15.19
CA SER A 480 -21.38 8.22 -14.02
C SER A 480 -22.87 8.34 -14.35
N PRO A 481 -23.30 9.04 -15.42
CA PRO A 481 -24.69 9.01 -15.88
C PRO A 481 -25.23 7.60 -16.15
N VAL A 482 -24.43 6.74 -16.79
CA VAL A 482 -24.82 5.36 -17.09
C VAL A 482 -25.08 4.57 -15.80
N SER A 483 -24.25 4.75 -14.78
CA SER A 483 -24.42 4.07 -13.49
C SER A 483 -25.65 4.51 -12.69
N ASN A 484 -26.16 5.72 -12.97
CA ASN A 484 -27.36 6.27 -12.33
C ASN A 484 -28.65 5.91 -13.09
N LEU A 485 -28.56 5.26 -14.25
CA LEU A 485 -29.75 4.79 -14.97
C LEU A 485 -30.42 3.67 -14.16
N PRO A 486 -31.71 3.83 -13.78
CA PRO A 486 -32.42 2.83 -13.00
C PRO A 486 -32.51 1.46 -13.69
N SER A 487 -32.42 1.39 -15.02
CA SER A 487 -32.42 0.11 -15.76
C SER A 487 -31.09 -0.66 -15.67
N ILE A 488 -29.96 0.04 -15.50
CA ILE A 488 -28.62 -0.57 -15.47
C ILE A 488 -28.18 -0.77 -14.02
N GLY A 489 -28.20 0.29 -13.21
CA GLY A 489 -27.65 0.29 -11.87
C GLY A 489 -26.13 0.47 -11.83
N ARG A 490 -25.54 0.36 -10.64
CA ARG A 490 -24.12 0.63 -10.39
C ARG A 490 -23.25 -0.60 -10.52
N THR A 491 -23.71 -1.74 -9.99
CA THR A 491 -22.91 -2.98 -9.99
C THR A 491 -22.49 -3.42 -11.40
N PRO A 492 -23.38 -3.45 -12.41
CA PRO A 492 -22.98 -3.91 -13.74
C PRO A 492 -21.95 -2.99 -14.40
N VAL A 493 -22.00 -1.69 -14.12
CA VAL A 493 -21.01 -0.72 -14.61
C VAL A 493 -19.63 -0.99 -14.00
N TYR A 494 -19.57 -1.32 -12.70
CA TYR A 494 -18.31 -1.71 -12.05
C TYR A 494 -17.75 -3.03 -12.60
N VAL A 495 -18.56 -4.08 -12.65
CA VAL A 495 -18.13 -5.42 -13.09
C VAL A 495 -17.68 -5.42 -14.55
N LEU A 496 -18.50 -4.87 -15.46
CA LEU A 496 -18.16 -4.83 -16.88
C LEU A 496 -17.00 -3.88 -17.15
N GLY A 497 -16.94 -2.75 -16.44
CA GLY A 497 -15.85 -1.79 -16.52
C GLY A 497 -14.52 -2.40 -16.07
N SER A 498 -14.50 -3.11 -14.93
CA SER A 498 -13.30 -3.75 -14.40
C SER A 498 -12.84 -4.94 -15.24
N LEU A 499 -13.78 -5.75 -15.76
CA LEU A 499 -13.48 -6.86 -16.65
C LEU A 499 -12.87 -6.37 -17.95
N ALA A 500 -13.48 -5.37 -18.59
CA ALA A 500 -12.93 -4.76 -19.79
C ALA A 500 -11.54 -4.16 -19.52
N PHE A 501 -11.37 -3.46 -18.41
CA PHE A 501 -10.08 -2.91 -17.99
C PHE A 501 -8.99 -3.99 -17.84
N CYS A 502 -9.32 -5.12 -17.21
CA CYS A 502 -8.42 -6.28 -17.11
C CYS A 502 -8.01 -6.80 -18.50
N LEU A 503 -8.98 -6.98 -19.41
CA LEU A 503 -8.71 -7.42 -20.78
C LEU A 503 -7.84 -6.42 -21.57
N PHE A 504 -8.04 -5.12 -21.39
CA PHE A 504 -7.19 -4.10 -22.00
C PHE A 504 -5.75 -4.13 -21.46
N ASN A 505 -5.55 -4.39 -20.17
CA ASN A 505 -4.21 -4.55 -19.60
C ASN A 505 -3.49 -5.77 -20.18
N ILE A 506 -4.19 -6.92 -20.29
CA ILE A 506 -3.66 -8.13 -20.95
C ILE A 506 -3.31 -7.82 -22.41
N GLY A 507 -4.21 -7.15 -23.13
CA GLY A 507 -3.95 -6.74 -24.52
C GLY A 507 -2.74 -5.81 -24.65
N THR A 508 -2.55 -4.90 -23.68
CA THR A 508 -1.41 -3.98 -23.64
C THR A 508 -0.10 -4.74 -23.41
N ALA A 509 -0.11 -5.75 -22.53
CA ALA A 509 1.07 -6.59 -22.26
C ALA A 509 1.49 -7.43 -23.48
N LEU A 510 0.52 -7.79 -24.34
CA LEU A 510 0.73 -8.56 -25.57
C LEU A 510 1.01 -7.69 -26.80
N ALA A 511 1.06 -6.37 -26.64
CA ALA A 511 1.22 -5.44 -27.74
C ALA A 511 2.62 -5.55 -28.39
N LYS A 512 2.65 -5.46 -29.73
CA LYS A 512 3.87 -5.56 -30.54
C LYS A 512 4.34 -4.24 -31.13
N ASN A 513 3.68 -3.13 -30.80
CA ASN A 513 4.05 -1.79 -31.22
C ASN A 513 3.52 -0.75 -30.23
N VAL A 514 4.19 0.40 -30.16
CA VAL A 514 3.88 1.49 -29.22
C VAL A 514 2.47 2.02 -29.44
N HIS A 515 2.02 2.16 -30.69
CA HIS A 515 0.67 2.68 -30.97
C HIS A 515 -0.43 1.79 -30.37
N THR A 516 -0.26 0.47 -30.40
CA THR A 516 -1.20 -0.47 -29.76
C THR A 516 -1.20 -0.28 -28.25
N ILE A 517 -0.02 -0.10 -27.63
CA ILE A 517 0.09 0.20 -26.20
C ILE A 517 -0.72 1.46 -25.87
N LEU A 518 -0.51 2.55 -26.60
CA LEU A 518 -1.17 3.84 -26.37
C LEU A 518 -2.70 3.76 -26.53
N ILE A 519 -3.18 3.08 -27.58
CA ILE A 519 -4.62 2.92 -27.83
C ILE A 519 -5.29 2.08 -26.73
N LEU A 520 -4.70 0.95 -26.37
CA LEU A 520 -5.26 0.06 -25.34
C LEU A 520 -5.21 0.70 -23.96
N ARG A 521 -4.16 1.49 -23.67
CA ARG A 521 -4.07 2.33 -22.47
C ARG A 521 -5.18 3.37 -22.42
N PHE A 522 -5.46 4.06 -23.52
CA PHE A 522 -6.56 5.01 -23.59
C PHE A 522 -7.91 4.33 -23.30
N PHE A 523 -8.23 3.21 -23.98
CA PHE A 523 -9.50 2.52 -23.76
C PHE A 523 -9.62 1.89 -22.37
N GLY A 524 -8.53 1.35 -21.83
CA GLY A 524 -8.47 0.85 -20.46
C GLY A 524 -8.74 1.95 -19.43
N GLY A 525 -8.13 3.12 -19.61
CA GLY A 525 -8.37 4.30 -18.78
C GLY A 525 -9.80 4.84 -18.91
N PHE A 526 -10.37 4.81 -20.11
CA PHE A 526 -11.74 5.29 -20.32
C PHE A 526 -12.79 4.37 -19.67
N ILE A 527 -12.75 3.07 -19.97
CA ILE A 527 -13.81 2.11 -19.61
C ILE A 527 -13.76 1.72 -18.11
N GLY A 528 -12.57 1.62 -17.52
CA GLY A 528 -12.42 1.21 -16.12
C GLY A 528 -12.66 2.31 -15.09
N SER A 529 -12.90 3.55 -15.50
CA SER A 529 -12.86 4.75 -14.64
C SER A 529 -14.06 4.98 -13.72
N ALA A 530 -15.13 4.19 -13.85
CA ALA A 530 -16.35 4.30 -13.04
C ALA A 530 -16.14 4.38 -11.51
N PRO A 531 -15.20 3.62 -10.89
CA PRO A 531 -14.97 3.66 -9.44
C PRO A 531 -14.69 5.07 -8.92
N ILE A 532 -13.94 5.86 -9.69
CA ILE A 532 -13.46 7.19 -9.29
C ILE A 532 -14.62 8.14 -8.95
N SER A 533 -15.67 8.16 -9.79
CA SER A 533 -16.81 9.08 -9.63
C SER A 533 -17.99 8.44 -8.93
N VAL A 534 -18.25 7.16 -9.19
CA VAL A 534 -19.42 6.45 -8.66
C VAL A 534 -19.17 5.95 -7.24
N GLY A 535 -17.92 5.68 -6.86
CA GLY A 535 -17.56 5.10 -5.56
C GLY A 535 -18.04 5.92 -4.37
N GLY A 536 -17.82 7.23 -4.39
CA GLY A 536 -18.31 8.14 -3.34
C GLY A 536 -19.84 8.15 -3.24
N ALA A 537 -20.53 8.15 -4.39
CA ALA A 537 -21.99 8.08 -4.43
C ALA A 537 -22.50 6.74 -3.86
N THR A 538 -21.79 5.63 -4.10
CA THR A 538 -22.13 4.30 -3.56
C THR A 538 -22.10 4.32 -2.03
N LEU A 539 -21.07 4.92 -1.44
CA LEU A 539 -20.95 5.02 0.02
C LEU A 539 -22.02 5.93 0.63
N MET A 540 -22.41 7.02 -0.04
CA MET A 540 -23.50 7.91 0.40
C MET A 540 -24.88 7.25 0.41
N GLU A 541 -25.07 6.21 -0.41
CA GLU A 541 -26.30 5.44 -0.44
C GLU A 541 -26.34 4.33 0.61
N VAL A 542 -25.19 3.80 1.03
CA VAL A 542 -25.08 2.69 2.01
C VAL A 542 -24.98 3.20 3.45
N TYR A 543 -24.26 4.28 3.69
CA TYR A 543 -24.02 4.81 5.04
C TYR A 543 -25.01 5.90 5.45
N GLY A 544 -25.24 6.04 6.77
CA GLY A 544 -26.07 7.10 7.33
C GLY A 544 -25.38 8.47 7.36
N PRO A 545 -26.12 9.58 7.55
CA PRO A 545 -25.54 10.94 7.54
C PRO A 545 -24.36 11.15 8.50
N ALA A 546 -24.36 10.50 9.66
CA ALA A 546 -23.27 10.58 10.64
C ALA A 546 -22.02 9.81 10.21
N GLU A 547 -22.18 8.71 9.47
CA GLU A 547 -21.11 7.77 9.08
C GLU A 547 -20.48 8.14 7.74
N ILE A 548 -21.25 8.73 6.82
CA ILE A 548 -20.82 9.12 5.46
C ILE A 548 -19.47 9.86 5.44
N PRO A 549 -19.22 10.88 6.29
CA PRO A 549 -17.95 11.61 6.26
C PRO A 549 -16.73 10.72 6.53
N TYR A 550 -16.88 9.72 7.40
CA TYR A 550 -15.82 8.75 7.72
C TYR A 550 -15.64 7.75 6.57
N ALA A 551 -16.73 7.27 5.98
CA ALA A 551 -16.67 6.37 4.83
C ALA A 551 -15.98 7.04 3.63
N ILE A 552 -16.29 8.31 3.34
CA ILE A 552 -15.65 9.10 2.27
C ILE A 552 -14.17 9.38 2.60
N ALA A 553 -13.84 9.66 3.87
CA ALA A 553 -12.47 9.87 4.32
C ALA A 553 -11.58 8.65 4.05
N LEU A 554 -12.06 7.48 4.44
CA LEU A 554 -11.38 6.20 4.24
C LEU A 554 -11.35 5.81 2.76
N TYR A 555 -12.43 6.03 2.02
CA TYR A 555 -12.44 5.82 0.56
C TYR A 555 -11.34 6.58 -0.15
N ALA A 556 -11.10 7.85 0.19
CA ALA A 556 -10.04 8.63 -0.43
C ALA A 556 -8.63 8.10 -0.17
N VAL A 557 -8.41 7.31 0.89
CA VAL A 557 -7.12 6.64 1.14
C VAL A 557 -6.75 5.75 -0.04
N SER A 558 -7.71 4.99 -0.58
CA SER A 558 -7.47 4.15 -1.76
C SER A 558 -6.96 4.94 -2.98
N GLY A 559 -7.50 6.16 -3.17
CA GLY A 559 -7.08 7.03 -4.28
C GLY A 559 -5.73 7.71 -4.09
N VAL A 560 -5.30 7.92 -2.84
CA VAL A 560 -3.96 8.46 -2.53
C VAL A 560 -2.91 7.35 -2.55
N CYS A 561 -3.22 6.18 -1.98
CA CYS A 561 -2.28 5.06 -1.94
C CYS A 561 -2.00 4.50 -3.34
N GLY A 562 -2.97 4.53 -4.27
CA GLY A 562 -2.80 4.02 -5.63
C GLY A 562 -1.56 4.58 -6.35
N PRO A 563 -1.46 5.91 -6.58
CA PRO A 563 -0.33 6.50 -7.28
C PRO A 563 0.99 6.46 -6.49
N ILE A 564 0.94 6.30 -5.16
CA ILE A 564 2.15 6.19 -4.31
C ILE A 564 2.72 4.77 -4.36
N LEU A 565 1.88 3.75 -4.21
CA LEU A 565 2.31 2.35 -4.20
C LEU A 565 2.53 1.80 -5.62
N GLY A 566 1.88 2.36 -6.63
CA GLY A 566 2.00 1.95 -8.02
C GLY A 566 3.46 1.87 -8.50
N PRO A 567 4.25 2.95 -8.45
CA PRO A 567 5.66 2.92 -8.85
C PRO A 567 6.50 1.92 -8.06
N ILE A 568 6.26 1.78 -6.74
CA ILE A 568 6.99 0.84 -5.87
C ILE A 568 6.77 -0.60 -6.35
N LEU A 569 5.50 -0.98 -6.50
CA LEU A 569 5.11 -2.31 -6.98
C LEU A 569 5.61 -2.56 -8.41
N GLY A 570 5.54 -1.53 -9.26
CA GLY A 570 6.02 -1.60 -10.64
C GLY A 570 7.53 -1.85 -10.73
N THR A 571 8.32 -1.14 -9.91
CA THR A 571 9.77 -1.34 -9.88
C THR A 571 10.14 -2.73 -9.36
N LEU A 572 9.49 -3.22 -8.30
CA LEU A 572 9.72 -4.56 -7.75
C LEU A 572 9.54 -5.68 -8.79
N VAL A 573 8.47 -5.63 -9.59
CA VAL A 573 8.22 -6.66 -10.61
C VAL A 573 9.13 -6.54 -11.82
N ILE A 574 9.50 -5.32 -12.22
CA ILE A 574 10.47 -5.13 -13.31
C ILE A 574 11.84 -5.64 -12.90
N GLU A 575 12.30 -5.35 -11.69
CA GLU A 575 13.59 -5.85 -11.18
C GLU A 575 13.61 -7.37 -11.06
N ARG A 576 12.46 -7.99 -10.73
CA ARG A 576 12.35 -9.45 -10.61
C ARG A 576 12.27 -10.18 -11.95
N TRP A 577 11.57 -9.64 -12.94
CA TRP A 577 11.28 -10.32 -14.22
C TRP A 577 11.99 -9.71 -15.43
N GLU A 578 12.75 -8.63 -15.24
CA GLU A 578 13.57 -7.95 -16.26
C GLU A 578 12.82 -7.63 -17.56
N THR A 579 11.51 -7.38 -17.46
CA THR A 579 10.63 -7.16 -18.61
C THR A 579 9.69 -5.99 -18.35
N TRP A 580 9.52 -5.11 -19.35
CA TRP A 580 8.61 -3.96 -19.26
C TRP A 580 7.15 -4.38 -19.09
N THR A 581 6.78 -5.57 -19.59
CA THR A 581 5.42 -6.12 -19.51
C THR A 581 5.05 -6.60 -18.10
N ALA A 582 6.02 -6.78 -17.20
CA ALA A 582 5.80 -7.27 -15.84
C ALA A 582 4.78 -6.42 -15.06
N THR A 583 4.83 -5.09 -15.22
CA THR A 583 3.90 -4.15 -14.57
C THR A 583 2.45 -4.36 -15.02
N LEU A 584 2.24 -4.66 -16.30
CA LEU A 584 0.93 -4.90 -16.88
C LEU A 584 0.36 -6.27 -16.50
N TRP A 585 1.21 -7.29 -16.33
CA TRP A 585 0.80 -8.59 -15.81
C TRP A 585 0.39 -8.50 -14.34
N LEU A 586 1.16 -7.79 -13.51
CA LEU A 586 0.78 -7.52 -12.12
C LEU A 586 -0.57 -6.77 -12.06
N LEU A 587 -0.73 -5.72 -12.85
CA LEU A 587 -1.96 -4.95 -12.91
C LEU A 587 -3.15 -5.80 -13.39
N SER A 588 -2.92 -6.70 -14.37
CA SER A 588 -3.96 -7.64 -14.83
C SER A 588 -4.36 -8.62 -13.73
N GLY A 589 -3.40 -9.12 -12.95
CA GLY A 589 -3.67 -9.98 -11.79
C GLY A 589 -4.48 -9.28 -10.70
N VAL A 590 -4.06 -8.07 -10.32
CA VAL A 590 -4.79 -7.24 -9.33
C VAL A 590 -6.19 -6.93 -9.83
N THR A 591 -6.36 -6.51 -11.08
CA THR A 591 -7.68 -6.17 -11.64
C THR A 591 -8.57 -7.40 -11.85
N ALA A 592 -8.01 -8.56 -12.20
CA ALA A 592 -8.74 -9.83 -12.24
C ALA A 592 -9.24 -10.21 -10.84
N PHE A 593 -8.37 -10.14 -9.82
CA PHE A 593 -8.75 -10.38 -8.43
C PHE A 593 -9.88 -9.45 -7.99
N THR A 594 -9.76 -8.14 -8.24
CA THR A 594 -10.82 -7.18 -7.90
C THR A 594 -12.12 -7.48 -8.65
N THR A 595 -12.05 -7.88 -9.93
CA THR A 595 -13.23 -8.19 -10.76
C THR A 595 -13.98 -9.40 -10.23
N VAL A 596 -13.26 -10.46 -9.83
CA VAL A 596 -13.84 -11.64 -9.20
C VAL A 596 -14.56 -11.24 -7.91
N PHE A 597 -13.89 -10.48 -7.05
CA PHE A 597 -14.43 -10.11 -5.75
C PHE A 597 -15.72 -9.28 -5.88
N ILE A 598 -15.73 -8.24 -6.71
CA ILE A 598 -16.94 -7.42 -6.92
C ILE A 598 -18.05 -8.17 -7.66
N PHE A 599 -17.72 -9.15 -8.51
CA PHE A 599 -18.74 -9.93 -9.22
C PHE A 599 -19.58 -10.78 -8.25
N PHE A 600 -18.94 -11.36 -7.23
CA PHE A 600 -19.59 -12.21 -6.24
C PHE A 600 -20.16 -11.43 -5.04
N LEU A 601 -19.50 -10.34 -4.61
CA LEU A 601 -19.77 -9.73 -3.30
C LEU A 601 -20.33 -8.31 -3.35
N LEU A 602 -20.38 -7.64 -4.51
CA LEU A 602 -20.91 -6.27 -4.59
C LEU A 602 -22.42 -6.28 -4.93
N PRO A 603 -23.33 -6.05 -3.96
CA PRO A 603 -24.76 -5.91 -4.22
C PRO A 603 -25.10 -4.62 -4.98
N GLU A 604 -26.33 -4.53 -5.48
CA GLU A 604 -26.87 -3.30 -6.05
C GLU A 604 -27.18 -2.27 -4.96
N THR A 605 -26.65 -1.06 -5.09
CA THR A 605 -26.81 0.01 -4.10
C THR A 605 -27.80 1.11 -4.52
N LEU A 606 -28.10 1.21 -5.82
CA LEU A 606 -28.95 2.27 -6.35
C LEU A 606 -30.43 2.05 -6.00
N TYR A 607 -30.98 2.92 -5.14
CA TYR A 607 -32.38 2.87 -4.70
C TYR A 607 -33.40 2.78 -5.84
N SER A 608 -33.24 3.59 -6.89
CA SER A 608 -34.18 3.64 -8.01
C SER A 608 -34.19 2.35 -8.82
N ASN A 609 -33.04 1.67 -8.93
CA ASN A 609 -32.90 0.39 -9.59
C ASN A 609 -33.54 -0.75 -8.77
N ILE A 610 -33.31 -0.76 -7.46
CA ILE A 610 -33.93 -1.73 -6.53
C ILE A 610 -35.45 -1.63 -6.60
N LEU A 611 -36.01 -0.42 -6.54
CA LEU A 611 -37.46 -0.17 -6.63
C LEU A 611 -38.03 -0.51 -8.01
N LEU A 612 -37.31 -0.23 -9.10
CA LEU A 612 -37.72 -0.61 -10.45
C LEU A 612 -37.86 -2.13 -10.57
N ARG A 613 -36.86 -2.88 -10.09
CA ARG A 613 -36.90 -4.35 -10.08
C ARG A 613 -38.01 -4.90 -9.18
N ARG A 614 -38.28 -4.23 -8.06
CA ARG A 614 -39.39 -4.57 -7.17
C ARG A 614 -40.75 -4.38 -7.85
N ALA A 615 -40.93 -3.27 -8.56
CA ALA A 615 -42.14 -3.03 -9.35
C ALA A 615 -42.33 -4.06 -10.46
N GLN A 616 -41.25 -4.44 -11.16
CA GLN A 616 -41.28 -5.52 -12.17
C GLN A 616 -41.72 -6.85 -11.57
N ARG A 617 -41.12 -7.27 -10.44
CA ARG A 617 -41.51 -8.50 -9.73
C ARG A 617 -42.98 -8.51 -9.32
N LEU A 618 -43.51 -7.38 -8.82
CA LEU A 618 -44.94 -7.25 -8.50
C LEU A 618 -45.83 -7.38 -9.75
N ARG A 619 -45.44 -6.78 -10.87
CA ARG A 619 -46.17 -6.92 -12.15
C ARG A 619 -46.20 -8.37 -12.62
N ASP A 620 -45.08 -9.08 -12.52
CA ASP A 620 -44.96 -10.47 -12.93
C ASP A 620 -45.75 -11.42 -12.03
N GLN A 621 -45.80 -11.14 -10.71
CA GLN A 621 -46.55 -11.94 -9.73
C GLN A 621 -48.07 -11.68 -9.77
N THR A 622 -48.51 -10.41 -9.90
CA THR A 622 -49.94 -10.07 -9.85
C THR A 622 -50.59 -9.95 -11.22
N GLY A 623 -49.82 -9.94 -12.31
CA GLY A 623 -50.30 -9.71 -13.68
C GLY A 623 -50.91 -8.31 -13.90
N ASN A 624 -50.69 -7.36 -12.99
CA ASN A 624 -51.35 -6.06 -13.00
C ASN A 624 -50.36 -4.93 -13.34
N PRO A 625 -50.52 -4.22 -14.47
CA PRO A 625 -49.57 -3.19 -14.92
C PRO A 625 -49.64 -1.87 -14.11
N ILE A 626 -50.55 -1.76 -13.15
CA ILE A 626 -50.75 -0.56 -12.31
C ILE A 626 -49.54 -0.29 -11.42
N TYR A 627 -48.77 -1.31 -11.03
CA TYR A 627 -47.56 -1.15 -10.21
C TYR A 627 -46.42 -0.51 -11.01
N GLN A 628 -46.08 0.74 -10.68
CA GLN A 628 -44.99 1.47 -11.32
C GLN A 628 -44.03 2.03 -10.28
N SER A 629 -42.74 2.04 -10.61
CA SER A 629 -41.72 2.74 -9.82
C SER A 629 -41.65 4.21 -10.22
N GLN A 630 -41.08 5.08 -9.36
CA GLN A 630 -40.86 6.49 -9.72
C GLN A 630 -40.01 6.61 -11.00
N ALA A 631 -39.07 5.68 -11.20
CA ALA A 631 -38.24 5.61 -12.41
C ALA A 631 -39.05 5.26 -13.68
N ASP A 632 -40.10 4.43 -13.59
CA ASP A 632 -40.99 4.12 -14.72
C ASP A 632 -41.76 5.38 -15.17
N ILE A 633 -42.14 6.24 -14.22
CA ILE A 633 -42.90 7.48 -14.46
C ILE A 633 -41.99 8.57 -15.02
N ASP A 634 -40.78 8.69 -14.48
CA ASP A 634 -39.82 9.73 -14.84
C ASP A 634 -39.07 9.46 -16.15
N THR A 635 -39.20 8.26 -16.74
CA THR A 635 -38.52 7.89 -17.99
C THR A 635 -39.34 8.34 -19.20
N PRO A 636 -38.94 9.39 -19.94
CA PRO A 636 -39.59 9.75 -21.20
C PRO A 636 -39.15 8.77 -22.29
N GLU A 637 -39.96 8.58 -23.33
CA GLU A 637 -39.69 7.72 -24.52
C GLU A 637 -38.47 8.15 -25.38
N SER A 638 -37.55 8.96 -24.85
CA SER A 638 -36.36 9.41 -25.57
C SER A 638 -35.29 8.32 -25.68
N ASN A 639 -34.60 8.26 -26.81
CA ASN A 639 -33.46 7.37 -27.03
C ASN A 639 -32.41 7.48 -25.89
N LEU A 640 -32.02 6.33 -25.32
CA LEU A 640 -31.06 6.23 -24.23
C LEU A 640 -29.71 6.90 -24.55
N ALA A 641 -29.25 6.79 -25.80
CA ALA A 641 -28.05 7.48 -26.28
C ALA A 641 -28.18 9.01 -26.20
N THR A 642 -29.33 9.57 -26.61
CA THR A 642 -29.60 11.01 -26.53
C THR A 642 -29.62 11.50 -25.09
N ARG A 643 -30.14 10.69 -24.14
CA ARG A 643 -30.13 11.01 -22.71
C ARG A 643 -28.71 11.06 -22.15
N ILE A 644 -27.88 10.05 -22.45
CA ILE A 644 -26.49 10.01 -21.99
C ILE A 644 -25.71 11.20 -22.56
N VAL A 645 -25.81 11.46 -23.87
CA VAL A 645 -25.11 12.57 -24.51
C VAL A 645 -25.56 13.91 -23.91
N LYS A 646 -26.87 14.11 -23.73
CA LYS A 646 -27.39 15.33 -23.12
C LYS A 646 -26.88 15.53 -21.69
N GLN A 647 -26.94 14.49 -20.85
CA GLN A 647 -26.44 14.55 -19.48
C GLN A 647 -24.93 14.83 -19.44
N THR A 648 -24.15 14.17 -20.30
CA THR A 648 -22.69 14.39 -20.42
C THR A 648 -22.38 15.85 -20.78
N MET A 649 -23.14 16.43 -21.72
CA MET A 649 -23.00 17.83 -22.11
C MET A 649 -23.42 18.79 -20.99
N ASP A 650 -24.49 18.47 -20.27
CA ASP A 650 -24.94 19.25 -19.12
C ASP A 650 -23.93 19.22 -17.97
N ASP A 651 -23.31 18.06 -17.70
CA ASP A 651 -22.25 17.90 -16.70
C ASP A 651 -21.02 18.75 -17.07
N PHE A 652 -20.58 18.68 -18.33
CA PHE A 652 -19.47 19.50 -18.83
C PHE A 652 -19.79 21.00 -18.78
N LYS A 653 -21.01 21.38 -19.15
CA LYS A 653 -21.50 22.75 -19.08
C LYS A 653 -21.52 23.26 -17.64
N LEU A 654 -22.02 22.47 -16.70
CA LEU A 654 -22.01 22.80 -15.28
C LEU A 654 -20.59 23.01 -14.77
N ALA A 655 -19.66 22.13 -15.13
CA ALA A 655 -18.26 22.21 -14.72
C ALA A 655 -17.52 23.46 -15.26
N CYS A 656 -17.88 23.94 -16.46
CA CYS A 656 -17.25 25.10 -17.10
C CYS A 656 -17.95 26.44 -16.82
N MET A 657 -19.28 26.45 -16.70
CA MET A 657 -20.07 27.68 -16.63
C MET A 657 -20.37 28.14 -15.21
N ASP A 658 -20.39 27.23 -14.24
CA ASP A 658 -20.58 27.62 -12.85
C ASP A 658 -19.27 28.18 -12.28
N PRO A 659 -19.25 29.44 -11.81
CA PRO A 659 -18.02 30.11 -11.37
C PRO A 659 -17.40 29.46 -10.13
N VAL A 660 -18.22 28.91 -9.22
CA VAL A 660 -17.72 28.25 -8.00
C VAL A 660 -17.08 26.92 -8.37
N ILE A 661 -17.78 26.11 -9.18
CA ILE A 661 -17.27 24.81 -9.62
C ILE A 661 -16.00 24.99 -10.45
N LEU A 662 -15.96 25.96 -11.37
CA LEU A 662 -14.77 26.23 -12.17
C LEU A 662 -13.57 26.65 -11.31
N PHE A 663 -13.78 27.52 -10.32
CA PHE A 663 -12.73 27.98 -9.40
C PHE A 663 -12.15 26.82 -8.57
N VAL A 664 -13.03 25.96 -8.05
CA VAL A 664 -12.65 24.75 -7.31
C VAL A 664 -11.95 23.73 -8.21
N ASN A 665 -12.44 23.54 -9.44
CA ASN A 665 -11.83 22.66 -10.43
C ASN A 665 -10.43 23.15 -10.80
N MET A 666 -10.25 24.46 -11.01
CA MET A 666 -8.95 25.07 -11.25
C MET A 666 -7.96 24.81 -10.11
N HIS A 667 -8.44 24.80 -8.86
CA HIS A 667 -7.61 24.44 -7.71
C HIS A 667 -7.18 22.98 -7.76
N THR A 668 -8.14 22.07 -7.87
CA THR A 668 -7.84 20.62 -7.88
C THR A 668 -7.01 20.20 -9.09
N MET A 669 -7.21 20.82 -10.25
CA MET A 669 -6.51 20.41 -11.48
C MET A 669 -5.03 20.77 -11.44
N LEU A 670 -4.68 21.91 -10.87
CA LEU A 670 -3.28 22.30 -10.72
C LEU A 670 -2.60 21.46 -9.63
N ILE A 671 -3.25 21.19 -8.50
CA ILE A 671 -2.67 20.30 -7.46
C ILE A 671 -2.41 18.90 -8.04
N TYR A 672 -3.38 18.35 -8.77
CA TYR A 672 -3.26 17.04 -9.39
C TYR A 672 -2.22 17.03 -10.52
N GLY A 673 -2.16 18.10 -11.30
CA GLY A 673 -1.13 18.34 -12.30
C GLY A 673 0.28 18.38 -11.72
N ILE A 674 0.46 19.09 -10.60
CA ILE A 674 1.72 19.17 -9.87
C ILE A 674 2.12 17.80 -9.33
N LEU A 675 1.19 17.01 -8.78
CA LEU A 675 1.47 15.64 -8.29
C LEU A 675 2.14 14.78 -9.37
N TYR A 676 1.53 14.65 -10.54
CA TYR A 676 2.06 13.78 -11.60
C TYR A 676 3.33 14.35 -12.24
N LEU A 677 3.40 15.66 -12.44
CA LEU A 677 4.63 16.31 -12.94
C LEU A 677 5.80 16.14 -11.95
N TRP A 678 5.53 16.23 -10.65
CA TRP A 678 6.55 16.11 -9.63
C TRP A 678 7.05 14.68 -9.45
N PHE A 679 6.23 13.66 -9.70
CA PHE A 679 6.68 12.25 -9.72
C PHE A 679 7.80 11.99 -10.73
N GLU A 680 7.79 12.67 -11.87
CA GLU A 680 8.86 12.59 -12.88
C GLU A 680 10.22 13.13 -12.37
N PHE A 681 10.24 13.85 -11.24
CA PHE A 681 11.50 14.36 -10.67
C PHE A 681 12.21 13.32 -9.80
N PHE A 682 11.51 12.29 -9.32
CA PHE A 682 12.08 11.29 -8.40
C PHE A 682 13.23 10.50 -9.03
N PRO A 683 13.11 9.94 -10.26
CA PRO A 683 14.25 9.31 -10.92
C PRO A 683 15.43 10.27 -11.07
N PHE A 684 15.17 11.52 -11.48
CA PHE A 684 16.24 12.51 -11.67
C PHE A 684 17.01 12.83 -10.39
N VAL A 685 16.34 12.84 -9.23
CA VAL A 685 16.98 13.11 -7.93
C VAL A 685 17.65 11.87 -7.37
N PHE A 686 16.92 10.77 -7.23
CA PHE A 686 17.40 9.63 -6.47
C PHE A 686 18.35 8.76 -7.28
N ASP A 687 18.08 8.48 -8.56
CA ASP A 687 19.04 7.79 -9.44
C ASP A 687 20.13 8.78 -9.94
N GLY A 688 19.72 9.96 -10.42
CA GLY A 688 20.67 10.92 -11.00
C GLY A 688 21.68 11.53 -10.03
N ILE A 689 21.25 12.05 -8.88
CA ILE A 689 22.11 12.77 -7.92
C ILE A 689 22.63 11.84 -6.82
N TYR A 690 21.77 10.97 -6.30
CA TYR A 690 22.10 10.10 -5.16
C TYR A 690 22.48 8.67 -5.56
N HIS A 691 22.41 8.33 -6.86
CA HIS A 691 22.79 7.02 -7.41
C HIS A 691 22.09 5.84 -6.74
N PHE A 692 20.83 6.02 -6.40
CA PHE A 692 19.98 4.99 -5.86
C PHE A 692 19.69 3.92 -6.90
N THR A 693 19.70 2.67 -6.47
CA THR A 693 19.11 1.57 -7.24
C THR A 693 17.62 1.80 -7.44
N ALA A 694 17.02 1.13 -8.44
CA ALA A 694 15.59 1.25 -8.72
C ALA A 694 14.73 0.93 -7.48
N LEU A 695 15.09 -0.11 -6.72
CA LEU A 695 14.44 -0.44 -5.44
C LEU A 695 14.53 0.69 -4.41
N GLN A 696 15.72 1.25 -4.20
CA GLN A 696 15.94 2.37 -3.28
C GLN A 696 15.17 3.62 -3.70
N GLN A 697 15.07 3.90 -5.00
CA GLN A 697 14.22 4.97 -5.52
C GLN A 697 12.74 4.71 -5.22
N GLY A 698 12.26 3.47 -5.37
CA GLY A 698 10.91 3.08 -4.97
C GLY A 698 10.65 3.36 -3.48
N LEU A 699 11.62 3.05 -2.61
CA LEU A 699 11.54 3.32 -1.18
C LEU A 699 11.45 4.83 -0.86
N ALA A 700 11.95 5.72 -1.72
CA ALA A 700 11.83 7.17 -1.50
C ALA A 700 10.37 7.68 -1.47
N PHE A 701 9.43 6.95 -2.07
CA PHE A 701 7.99 7.25 -1.99
C PHE A 701 7.39 7.00 -0.60
N PHE A 702 8.06 6.26 0.30
CA PHE A 702 7.59 6.06 1.68
C PHE A 702 7.51 7.36 2.48
N GLY A 703 8.28 8.39 2.12
CA GLY A 703 8.13 9.73 2.72
C GLY A 703 6.70 10.26 2.52
N ILE A 704 6.18 10.17 1.29
CA ILE A 704 4.80 10.56 0.95
C ILE A 704 3.80 9.67 1.69
N LEU A 705 4.05 8.36 1.77
CA LEU A 705 3.16 7.41 2.45
C LEU A 705 3.04 7.72 3.96
N ALA A 706 4.16 8.00 4.63
CA ALA A 706 4.17 8.40 6.04
C ALA A 706 3.36 9.69 6.25
N GLY A 707 3.52 10.67 5.36
CA GLY A 707 2.69 11.87 5.35
C GLY A 707 1.20 11.57 5.18
N ALA A 708 0.84 10.63 4.31
CA ALA A 708 -0.54 10.23 4.06
C ALA A 708 -1.20 9.61 5.31
N VAL A 709 -0.50 8.72 6.01
CA VAL A 709 -1.00 8.10 7.26
C VAL A 709 -1.30 9.16 8.32
N VAL A 710 -0.37 10.09 8.55
CA VAL A 710 -0.56 11.20 9.50
C VAL A 710 -1.77 12.06 9.09
N SER A 711 -1.93 12.33 7.80
CA SER A 711 -3.03 13.15 7.28
C SER A 711 -4.40 12.54 7.53
N VAL A 712 -4.54 11.23 7.33
CA VAL A 712 -5.78 10.49 7.56
C VAL A 712 -6.13 10.53 9.04
N ILE A 713 -5.18 10.23 9.92
CA ILE A 713 -5.39 10.25 11.38
C ILE A 713 -5.83 11.64 11.83
N VAL A 714 -5.12 12.70 11.42
CA VAL A 714 -5.45 14.09 11.79
C VAL A 714 -6.84 14.49 11.26
N TYR A 715 -7.19 14.10 10.03
CA TYR A 715 -8.50 14.40 9.46
C TYR A 715 -9.64 13.68 10.20
N LEU A 716 -9.47 12.40 10.54
CA LEU A 716 -10.44 11.63 11.31
C LEU A 716 -10.63 12.20 12.72
N LEU A 717 -9.55 12.60 13.40
CA LEU A 717 -9.61 13.26 14.69
C LEU A 717 -10.34 14.61 14.61
N TRP A 718 -10.09 15.40 13.56
CA TRP A 718 -10.82 16.65 13.32
C TRP A 718 -12.31 16.41 13.06
N LEU A 719 -12.66 15.37 12.31
CA LEU A 719 -14.06 14.98 12.09
C LEU A 719 -14.74 14.63 13.41
N TYR A 720 -14.08 13.81 14.25
CA TYR A 720 -14.63 13.33 15.52
C TYR A 720 -14.77 14.43 16.57
N PHE A 721 -13.71 15.24 16.79
CA PHE A 721 -13.70 16.23 17.87
C PHE A 721 -14.31 17.58 17.49
N SER A 722 -14.20 18.02 16.23
CA SER A 722 -14.59 19.38 15.83
C SER A 722 -15.84 19.41 14.96
N TYR A 723 -15.95 18.53 13.95
CA TYR A 723 -17.01 18.62 12.95
C TYR A 723 -18.32 17.93 13.39
N GLN A 724 -18.28 16.65 13.76
CA GLN A 724 -19.46 15.88 14.15
C GLN A 724 -20.23 16.49 15.33
N PRO A 725 -19.59 17.00 16.41
CA PRO A 725 -20.31 17.63 17.52
C PRO A 725 -21.03 18.94 17.12
N ARG A 726 -20.62 19.59 16.02
CA ARG A 726 -21.31 20.78 15.50
C ARG A 726 -22.53 20.40 14.68
N VAL A 727 -22.43 19.34 13.87
CA VAL A 727 -23.54 18.82 13.04
C VAL A 727 -24.61 18.13 13.89
N ALA A 728 -24.23 17.50 14.99
CA ALA A 728 -25.16 16.83 15.90
C ALA A 728 -26.10 17.79 16.66
N LYS A 729 -25.83 19.11 16.65
CA LYS A 729 -26.68 20.12 17.31
C LYS A 729 -27.87 20.46 16.41
N PRO A 730 -29.13 20.19 16.82
CA PRO A 730 -30.31 20.41 15.98
C PRO A 730 -30.51 21.86 15.53
N GLU A 731 -29.98 22.82 16.30
CA GLU A 731 -30.12 24.26 16.06
C GLU A 731 -29.00 24.85 15.19
N ALA A 732 -27.92 24.08 14.93
CA ALA A 732 -26.76 24.56 14.19
C ALA A 732 -26.84 24.16 12.71
N ILE A 733 -27.15 25.11 11.83
CA ILE A 733 -26.99 24.92 10.39
C ILE A 733 -25.49 25.00 10.08
N VAL A 734 -24.86 23.86 9.86
CA VAL A 734 -23.44 23.80 9.45
C VAL A 734 -23.35 24.06 7.96
N GLU A 735 -22.64 25.12 7.61
CA GLU A 735 -22.45 25.53 6.23
C GLU A 735 -21.39 24.67 5.54
N PRO A 736 -21.53 24.39 4.22
CA PRO A 736 -20.55 23.60 3.48
C PRO A 736 -19.12 24.17 3.56
N GLU A 737 -18.99 25.48 3.72
CA GLU A 737 -17.72 26.19 3.90
C GLU A 737 -16.92 25.69 5.13
N ALA A 738 -17.59 25.17 6.17
CA ALA A 738 -16.91 24.60 7.34
C ALA A 738 -16.04 23.38 7.00
N ARG A 739 -16.28 22.73 5.85
CA ARG A 739 -15.44 21.62 5.34
C ARG A 739 -14.10 22.09 4.81
N LEU A 740 -13.90 23.38 4.57
CA LEU A 740 -12.70 23.92 3.93
C LEU A 740 -11.51 24.13 4.89
N VAL A 741 -11.76 24.13 6.20
CA VAL A 741 -10.74 24.39 7.24
C VAL A 741 -9.53 23.43 7.13
N PRO A 742 -9.70 22.10 7.01
CA PRO A 742 -8.56 21.19 6.81
C PRO A 742 -7.77 21.50 5.52
N GLY A 743 -8.47 21.87 4.45
CA GLY A 743 -7.86 22.24 3.17
C GLY A 743 -7.00 23.49 3.21
N GLN A 744 -7.21 24.39 4.18
CA GLN A 744 -6.32 25.55 4.40
C GLN A 744 -4.93 25.11 4.86
N VAL A 745 -4.89 24.16 5.80
CA VAL A 745 -3.64 23.55 6.25
C VAL A 745 -2.98 22.81 5.09
N GLY A 746 -3.79 22.03 4.35
CA GLY A 746 -3.32 21.32 3.16
C GLY A 746 -2.67 22.24 2.12
N ALA A 747 -3.32 23.36 1.78
CA ALA A 747 -2.81 24.28 0.78
C ALA A 747 -1.42 24.86 1.15
N ILE A 748 -1.10 25.02 2.43
CA ILE A 748 0.21 25.50 2.91
C ILE A 748 1.27 24.39 2.85
N CYS A 749 0.91 23.13 3.09
CA CYS A 749 1.86 22.01 3.09
C CYS A 749 2.48 21.74 1.70
N ILE A 750 1.72 21.93 0.61
CA ILE A 750 2.21 21.69 -0.77
C ILE A 750 3.44 22.56 -1.12
N PRO A 751 3.41 23.90 -0.99
CA PRO A 751 4.59 24.71 -1.30
C PRO A 751 5.76 24.41 -0.36
N VAL A 752 5.51 24.14 0.93
CA VAL A 752 6.56 23.75 1.89
C VAL A 752 7.29 22.49 1.41
N CYS A 753 6.54 21.47 1.00
CA CYS A 753 7.10 20.25 0.41
C CYS A 753 7.99 20.57 -0.80
N LEU A 754 7.47 21.33 -1.77
CA LEU A 754 8.16 21.61 -3.03
C LEU A 754 9.44 22.42 -2.81
N PHE A 755 9.45 23.42 -1.93
CA PHE A 755 10.67 24.19 -1.65
C PHE A 755 11.72 23.39 -0.88
N ILE A 756 11.31 22.57 0.10
CA ILE A 756 12.25 21.68 0.80
C ILE A 756 12.87 20.73 -0.22
N PHE A 757 12.06 20.04 -1.03
CA PHE A 757 12.55 19.10 -2.04
C PHE A 757 13.47 19.78 -3.07
N ALA A 758 13.09 20.96 -3.57
CA ALA A 758 13.87 21.74 -4.53
C ALA A 758 15.31 22.00 -4.07
N TRP A 759 15.48 22.50 -2.85
CA TRP A 759 16.77 23.00 -2.38
C TRP A 759 17.55 21.99 -1.54
N THR A 760 16.97 20.84 -1.23
CA THR A 760 17.66 19.74 -0.52
C THR A 760 18.08 18.60 -1.46
N SER A 761 17.64 18.60 -2.72
CA SER A 761 18.05 17.64 -3.75
C SER A 761 19.39 18.03 -4.40
N ARG A 762 20.51 17.82 -3.69
CA ARG A 762 21.89 18.10 -4.17
C ARG A 762 22.90 17.21 -3.46
N GLU A 763 24.03 16.90 -4.13
CA GLU A 763 25.07 15.99 -3.60
C GLU A 763 25.63 16.38 -2.22
N SER A 764 25.58 17.66 -1.85
CA SER A 764 26.06 18.17 -0.56
C SER A 764 25.10 17.96 0.62
N VAL A 765 23.84 17.56 0.36
CA VAL A 765 22.82 17.34 1.38
C VAL A 765 22.49 15.85 1.45
N HIS A 766 22.34 15.32 2.66
CA HIS A 766 22.00 13.90 2.84
C HIS A 766 20.63 13.58 2.20
N TRP A 767 20.54 12.48 1.46
CA TRP A 767 19.35 12.04 0.71
C TRP A 767 18.07 11.90 1.56
N ILE A 768 18.19 11.76 2.88
CA ILE A 768 17.04 11.67 3.79
C ILE A 768 16.25 12.98 3.86
N VAL A 769 16.91 14.13 3.71
CA VAL A 769 16.28 15.44 3.85
C VAL A 769 15.22 15.69 2.77
N PRO A 770 15.49 15.46 1.46
CA PRO A 770 14.44 15.56 0.45
C PRO A 770 13.30 14.55 0.68
N ILE A 771 13.58 13.34 1.19
CA ILE A 771 12.54 12.35 1.55
C ILE A 771 11.64 12.84 2.69
N ILE A 772 12.20 13.47 3.74
CA ILE A 772 11.39 14.09 4.79
C ILE A 772 10.56 15.24 4.21
N GLY A 773 11.11 15.99 3.25
CA GLY A 773 10.37 17.00 2.50
C GLY A 773 9.13 16.45 1.80
N THR A 774 9.24 15.25 1.19
CA THR A 774 8.10 14.62 0.48
C THR A 774 6.93 14.27 1.39
N ALA A 775 7.18 14.06 2.69
CA ALA A 775 6.13 13.78 3.67
C ALA A 775 5.10 14.92 3.84
N PHE A 776 5.46 16.16 3.47
CA PHE A 776 4.53 17.29 3.49
C PHE A 776 3.61 17.33 2.26
N PHE A 777 3.90 16.56 1.20
CA PHE A 777 3.05 16.53 0.01
C PHE A 777 1.68 15.92 0.30
N ALA A 778 1.66 14.76 0.96
CA ALA A 778 0.43 14.00 1.20
C ALA A 778 -0.60 14.73 2.08
N PRO A 779 -0.23 15.39 3.21
CA PRO A 779 -1.13 16.29 3.92
C PRO A 779 -1.68 17.40 3.04
N GLY A 780 -0.81 17.96 2.20
CA GLY A 780 -1.22 18.99 1.26
C GLY A 780 -2.27 18.53 0.27
N PHE A 781 -2.03 17.37 -0.34
CA PHE A 781 -2.91 16.77 -1.32
C PHE A 781 -4.20 16.24 -0.69
N TYR A 782 -4.12 15.36 0.31
CA TYR A 782 -5.26 14.67 0.92
C TYR A 782 -6.25 15.63 1.57
N LEU A 783 -5.78 16.56 2.42
CA LEU A 783 -6.67 17.48 3.15
C LEU A 783 -7.38 18.44 2.19
N THR A 784 -6.66 18.96 1.18
CA THR A 784 -7.24 19.86 0.19
C THR A 784 -8.29 19.15 -0.66
N PHE A 785 -8.01 17.93 -1.12
CA PHE A 785 -8.97 17.12 -1.88
C PHE A 785 -10.20 16.76 -1.05
N GLN A 786 -10.03 16.34 0.20
CA GLN A 786 -11.16 16.02 1.07
C GLN A 786 -12.05 17.23 1.33
N SER A 787 -11.45 18.38 1.64
CA SER A 787 -12.20 19.62 1.85
C SER A 787 -13.02 20.02 0.63
N ILE A 788 -12.42 19.94 -0.56
CA ILE A 788 -13.06 20.33 -1.81
C ILE A 788 -14.18 19.37 -2.20
N LEU A 789 -13.95 18.06 -2.16
CA LEU A 789 -14.94 17.08 -2.59
C LEU A 789 -16.17 17.10 -1.68
N ASN A 790 -15.98 17.24 -0.36
CA ASN A 790 -17.11 17.40 0.57
C ASN A 790 -17.83 18.73 0.37
N TYR A 791 -17.11 19.83 0.15
CA TYR A 791 -17.70 21.14 -0.15
C TYR A 791 -18.58 21.09 -1.42
N LEU A 792 -18.11 20.43 -2.48
CA LEU A 792 -18.85 20.26 -3.73
C LEU A 792 -20.11 19.41 -3.53
N ALA A 793 -20.01 18.30 -2.77
CA ALA A 793 -21.15 17.43 -2.48
C ALA A 793 -22.25 18.15 -1.70
N GLU A 794 -21.88 18.92 -0.67
CA GLU A 794 -22.84 19.63 0.18
C GLU A 794 -23.39 20.91 -0.48
N SER A 795 -22.63 21.55 -1.38
CA SER A 795 -23.09 22.74 -2.11
C SER A 795 -24.02 22.42 -3.28
N TYR A 796 -23.90 21.22 -3.88
CA TYR A 796 -24.66 20.80 -5.06
C TYR A 796 -25.32 19.42 -4.88
N PRO A 797 -26.19 19.21 -3.87
CA PRO A 797 -26.73 17.88 -3.53
C PRO A 797 -27.55 17.24 -4.66
N ARG A 798 -28.15 18.04 -5.55
CA ARG A 798 -28.92 17.54 -6.71
C ARG A 798 -28.04 17.12 -7.89
N TYR A 799 -26.81 17.61 -7.96
CA TYR A 799 -25.91 17.44 -9.10
C TYR A 799 -24.54 16.86 -8.69
N VAL A 800 -24.45 16.19 -7.53
CA VAL A 800 -23.17 15.68 -6.97
C VAL A 800 -22.39 14.83 -7.97
N ALA A 801 -23.07 13.90 -8.63
CA ALA A 801 -22.46 13.00 -9.61
C ALA A 801 -21.85 13.76 -10.81
N SER A 802 -22.56 14.78 -11.31
CA SER A 802 -22.13 15.66 -12.40
C SER A 802 -20.93 16.50 -12.00
N VAL A 803 -20.97 17.08 -10.79
CA VAL A 803 -19.91 17.93 -10.25
C VAL A 803 -18.62 17.12 -10.03
N PHE A 804 -18.72 15.90 -9.51
CA PHE A 804 -17.57 15.00 -9.34
C PHE A 804 -16.98 14.52 -10.68
N ALA A 805 -17.84 14.25 -11.66
CA ALA A 805 -17.40 13.89 -13.01
C ALA A 805 -16.63 15.06 -13.67
N GLY A 806 -17.17 16.28 -13.60
CA GLY A 806 -16.50 17.49 -14.07
C GLY A 806 -15.18 17.75 -13.37
N ASN A 807 -15.14 17.65 -12.03
CA ASN A 807 -13.92 17.79 -11.26
C ASN A 807 -12.84 16.76 -11.70
N THR A 808 -13.25 15.51 -11.89
CA THR A 808 -12.36 14.44 -12.36
C THR A 808 -11.84 14.71 -13.76
N PHE A 809 -12.67 15.20 -14.67
CA PHE A 809 -12.23 15.57 -16.02
C PHE A 809 -11.12 16.64 -15.99
N PHE A 810 -11.35 17.75 -15.30
CA PHE A 810 -10.36 18.84 -15.24
C PHE A 810 -9.05 18.39 -14.62
N ARG A 811 -9.13 17.71 -13.45
CA ARG A 811 -7.90 17.32 -12.74
C ARG A 811 -7.09 16.29 -13.49
N SER A 812 -7.73 15.30 -14.09
CA SER A 812 -7.03 14.25 -14.82
C SER A 812 -6.49 14.77 -16.15
N SER A 813 -7.16 15.73 -16.80
CA SER A 813 -6.64 16.36 -18.01
C SER A 813 -5.29 17.04 -17.75
N PHE A 814 -5.16 17.79 -16.65
CA PHE A 814 -3.89 18.42 -16.26
C PHE A 814 -2.88 17.41 -15.72
N GLY A 815 -3.33 16.42 -14.95
CA GLY A 815 -2.50 15.32 -14.44
C GLY A 815 -1.84 14.49 -15.55
N GLY A 816 -2.53 14.29 -16.68
CA GLY A 816 -1.97 13.62 -17.84
C GLY A 816 -1.17 14.53 -18.77
N ALA A 817 -1.52 15.82 -18.88
CA ALA A 817 -0.82 16.73 -19.79
C ALA A 817 0.53 17.24 -19.26
N LEU A 818 0.63 17.58 -17.98
CA LEU A 818 1.81 18.24 -17.41
C LEU A 818 3.07 17.35 -17.36
N PRO A 819 3.02 16.03 -17.07
CA PRO A 819 4.20 15.17 -17.07
C PRO A 819 4.99 15.19 -18.39
N LEU A 820 4.32 15.41 -19.53
CA LEU A 820 4.97 15.53 -20.83
C LEU A 820 5.96 16.70 -20.92
N ALA A 821 5.83 17.71 -20.06
CA ALA A 821 6.75 18.83 -19.96
C ALA A 821 7.96 18.57 -19.05
N ALA A 822 7.94 17.52 -18.22
CA ALA A 822 8.95 17.27 -17.18
C ALA A 822 10.37 17.14 -17.74
N PRO A 823 10.65 16.33 -18.79
CA PRO A 823 12.01 16.13 -19.28
C PRO A 823 12.64 17.45 -19.77
N ARG A 824 11.88 18.26 -20.51
CA ARG A 824 12.35 19.58 -21.00
C ARG A 824 12.54 20.59 -19.86
N MET A 825 11.67 20.56 -18.86
CA MET A 825 11.77 21.44 -17.71
C MET A 825 13.02 21.12 -16.87
N LEU A 826 13.30 19.84 -16.62
CA LEU A 826 14.49 19.40 -15.88
C LEU A 826 15.79 19.72 -16.63
N GLN A 827 15.84 19.52 -17.96
CA GLN A 827 17.02 19.84 -18.77
C GLN A 827 17.33 21.34 -18.84
N SER A 828 16.31 22.21 -18.79
CA SER A 828 16.48 23.66 -18.94
C SER A 828 16.69 24.40 -17.62
N LEU A 829 15.97 24.02 -16.56
CA LEU A 829 15.97 24.72 -15.27
C LEU A 829 16.79 24.01 -14.19
N GLY A 830 17.04 22.70 -14.34
CA GLY A 830 17.54 21.85 -13.26
C GLY A 830 16.50 21.63 -12.16
N ILE A 831 16.77 20.69 -11.25
CA ILE A 831 15.80 20.26 -10.24
C ILE A 831 15.32 21.37 -9.30
N GLY A 832 16.25 22.22 -8.83
CA GLY A 832 15.94 23.25 -7.84
C GLY A 832 14.95 24.29 -8.37
N TRP A 833 15.19 24.84 -9.56
CA TRP A 833 14.28 25.82 -10.17
C TRP A 833 13.02 25.18 -10.75
N ALA A 834 13.10 23.96 -11.29
CA ALA A 834 11.92 23.23 -11.74
C ALA A 834 10.92 23.02 -10.59
N SER A 835 11.38 22.51 -9.45
CA SER A 835 10.53 22.28 -8.27
C SER A 835 10.10 23.59 -7.58
N SER A 836 10.97 24.61 -7.53
CA SER A 836 10.60 25.94 -7.00
C SER A 836 9.51 26.62 -7.84
N THR A 837 9.51 26.45 -9.17
CA THR A 837 8.47 27.00 -10.05
C THR A 837 7.10 26.42 -9.69
N LEU A 838 7.03 25.11 -9.46
CA LEU A 838 5.81 24.46 -8.96
C LEU A 838 5.43 24.98 -7.57
N GLY A 839 6.41 25.20 -6.70
CA GLY A 839 6.21 25.80 -5.37
C GLY A 839 5.59 27.21 -5.42
N PHE A 840 6.07 28.08 -6.32
CA PHE A 840 5.50 29.42 -6.51
C PHE A 840 4.06 29.37 -7.06
N ILE A 841 3.80 28.45 -7.99
CA ILE A 841 2.43 28.21 -8.47
C ILE A 841 1.54 27.75 -7.31
N SER A 842 2.01 26.82 -6.46
CA SER A 842 1.27 26.38 -5.28
C SER A 842 1.03 27.51 -4.27
N ILE A 843 1.99 28.44 -4.07
CA ILE A 843 1.79 29.63 -3.22
C ILE A 843 0.63 30.48 -3.73
N ALA A 844 0.56 30.72 -5.05
CA ALA A 844 -0.55 31.48 -5.65
C ALA A 844 -1.92 30.83 -5.39
N MET A 845 -1.92 29.53 -5.08
CA MET A 845 -3.11 28.76 -4.78
C MET A 845 -3.46 28.70 -3.29
N VAL A 846 -2.55 29.07 -2.38
CA VAL A 846 -2.81 29.07 -0.93
C VAL A 846 -4.06 29.88 -0.54
N PRO A 847 -4.34 31.07 -1.11
CA PRO A 847 -5.50 31.86 -0.73
C PRO A 847 -6.86 31.24 -1.08
N LEU A 848 -6.92 30.26 -2.02
CA LEU A 848 -8.16 29.67 -2.53
C LEU A 848 -9.12 29.16 -1.44
N PRO A 849 -8.72 28.21 -0.57
CA PRO A 849 -9.60 27.71 0.48
C PRO A 849 -10.03 28.79 1.48
N PHE A 850 -9.19 29.80 1.74
CA PHE A 850 -9.54 30.93 2.61
C PHE A 850 -10.59 31.86 1.97
N ILE A 851 -10.47 32.11 0.66
CA ILE A 851 -11.45 32.90 -0.09
C ILE A 851 -12.79 32.18 -0.12
N LEU A 852 -12.80 30.86 -0.35
CA LEU A 852 -14.03 30.08 -0.36
C LEU A 852 -14.67 29.98 1.03
N GLU A 853 -13.91 29.87 2.11
CA GLU A 853 -14.49 29.90 3.45
C GLU A 853 -15.15 31.25 3.75
N ARG A 854 -14.49 32.36 3.42
CA ARG A 854 -14.96 33.71 3.76
C ARG A 854 -16.05 34.25 2.82
N TYR A 855 -15.97 33.91 1.53
CA TYR A 855 -16.85 34.45 0.47
C TYR A 855 -17.70 33.38 -0.22
N GLY A 856 -17.63 32.12 0.20
CA GLY A 856 -18.31 30.96 -0.41
C GLY A 856 -19.80 31.18 -0.62
N LYS A 857 -20.53 31.60 0.42
CA LYS A 857 -21.95 31.95 0.32
C LYS A 857 -22.27 32.95 -0.77
N ARG A 858 -21.47 34.03 -0.86
CA ARG A 858 -21.67 35.08 -1.85
C ARG A 858 -21.39 34.53 -3.25
N LEU A 859 -20.35 33.71 -3.41
CA LEU A 859 -20.02 33.09 -4.69
C LEU A 859 -21.10 32.08 -5.11
N ARG A 860 -21.63 31.28 -4.17
CA ARG A 860 -22.75 30.36 -4.40
C ARG A 860 -24.02 31.08 -4.81
N SER A 861 -24.29 32.27 -4.28
CA SER A 861 -25.46 33.07 -4.70
C SER A 861 -25.43 33.48 -6.18
N TRP A 862 -24.28 33.39 -6.84
CA TRP A 862 -24.15 33.62 -8.28
C TRP A 862 -24.44 32.37 -9.13
N SER A 863 -24.51 31.19 -8.50
CA SER A 863 -24.87 29.94 -9.14
C SER A 863 -26.39 29.75 -9.15
N LYS A 864 -26.91 29.26 -10.27
CA LYS A 864 -28.32 28.81 -10.39
C LYS A 864 -28.54 27.38 -9.89
N TYR A 865 -27.46 26.66 -9.59
CA TYR A 865 -27.46 25.23 -9.27
C TYR A 865 -27.07 24.93 -7.82
N ALA A 866 -26.47 25.91 -7.12
CA ALA A 866 -26.09 25.80 -5.72
C ALA A 866 -27.27 26.06 -4.77
N ASN A 867 -27.17 25.52 -3.54
CA ASN A 867 -28.13 25.72 -2.46
C ASN A 867 -28.24 27.16 -1.96
#